data_AF-A0A970QZ04-F1
#
_entry.id   AF-A0A970QZ04-F1
#
_cell.length_a   1.000
_cell.length_b   1.000
_cell.length_c   1.000
_cell.angle_alpha   90.00
_cell.angle_beta   90.00
_cell.angle_gamma   90.00
#
_symmetry.space_group_name_H-M   'P 1'
#
loop_
_entity.id
_entity.type
_entity.pdbx_description
1 polymer ?
#
loop_
_entity_poly.entity_id
_entity_poly.type
_entity_poly.pdbx_seq_one_letter_code
_entity_poly.pdbx_strand_id
1 'polypeptide(L)'
;MKIKKILCIFAALMMAVSLLFSCNRDSGLSETLAAPDDKWQDVSVGEPVSEMPDAERDALILSIIGEDSDWDGDYSKLTDIQKNLIISKMAERGYTVKITSDGLVYISSAPAPSEEEFLKLVKDALGGDFEWTGFSSLTELQLVTLSNALKKAGYNAVLTNGGISYYDPETVPKSEKYYRNPTKAEVDAVVKEFLKDDYKSWDGNLKSINEPTLNSIVETFNSSGYNVGVSDDGSGLVRLEEPPKETTPVYNTDAPTQGQEQGQEQSGAETSTKPSGSEAKKSLAQASLFTFGGTGGDRFLNAVALADGGCVVIGNFQSSNGDYSDATGNWALLRSSVIRFDASGNVVWKRYIGGDRGLELKAAAQLKDGGIVCVGYTTSKVISTPDGNLDVTGTKNGVDGLIVKYSENGSLDWAKTVKGSKGDSFVSVCATPDGDFIVGGKTESSDGDFEGVKAGFIAAVLTRYSSDGQTVQWRLAFSGSKFNRIDAVATTPDGYVYAICNTCSNDLFFSDWAGYGDNDTVVMKISMNGKPIWYKSIYSSGYDEFLGLAVAPDGGCVIGGRFSENRLAQGTFNDIHNYGATDAAIVKLKPDGVGGEGVIEWITPIGGLSADMILGLVAVNGGYVAIGQTASSNHHFAAIPNKGALDVFLAYVGESGVLADLKAIAGSGNDTGLGIATYDGSSVIAVGATRSNDGSFAGLQPASSGSANVSFVGVFKVNSK
;
A
#
# COMPACT_ATOMS: atom_id res chain seq x y z
N MET A 1 -39.78 60.25 -20.22
CA MET A 1 -38.55 60.00 -21.01
C MET A 1 -37.52 59.08 -20.32
N LYS A 2 -37.93 58.19 -19.39
CA LYS A 2 -37.07 57.15 -18.79
C LYS A 2 -37.66 55.72 -18.87
N ILE A 3 -38.66 55.50 -19.71
CA ILE A 3 -39.28 54.17 -19.94
C ILE A 3 -39.07 53.67 -21.39
N LYS A 4 -38.65 54.54 -22.31
CA LYS A 4 -38.34 54.16 -23.71
C LYS A 4 -36.93 53.58 -23.95
N LYS A 5 -36.01 53.63 -22.97
CA LYS A 5 -34.67 53.01 -23.09
C LYS A 5 -34.58 51.59 -22.50
N ILE A 6 -35.56 51.17 -21.71
CA ILE A 6 -35.60 49.80 -21.14
C ILE A 6 -36.37 48.84 -22.06
N LEU A 7 -37.32 49.34 -22.87
CA LEU A 7 -38.04 48.52 -23.85
C LEU A 7 -37.20 48.13 -25.09
N CYS A 8 -36.13 48.86 -25.42
CA CYS A 8 -35.24 48.50 -26.54
C CYS A 8 -34.18 47.45 -26.17
N ILE A 9 -33.90 47.23 -24.88
CA ILE A 9 -32.93 46.22 -24.43
C ILE A 9 -33.62 44.86 -24.25
N PHE A 10 -34.91 44.85 -23.88
CA PHE A 10 -35.71 43.60 -23.85
C PHE A 10 -36.13 43.10 -25.24
N ALA A 11 -36.25 43.99 -26.23
CA ALA A 11 -36.56 43.60 -27.61
C ALA A 11 -35.34 43.05 -28.38
N ALA A 12 -34.10 43.35 -27.95
CA ALA A 12 -32.88 42.80 -28.53
C ALA A 12 -32.52 41.41 -27.94
N LEU A 13 -32.93 41.12 -26.71
CA LEU A 13 -32.68 39.82 -26.06
C LEU A 13 -33.72 38.74 -26.43
N MET A 14 -34.92 39.13 -26.86
CA MET A 14 -35.99 38.22 -27.31
C MET A 14 -35.96 37.93 -28.82
N MET A 15 -35.16 38.64 -29.61
CA MET A 15 -34.93 38.33 -31.04
C MET A 15 -33.80 37.33 -31.29
N ALA A 16 -33.07 36.90 -30.24
CA ALA A 16 -32.02 35.89 -30.32
C ALA A 16 -32.49 34.46 -30.00
N VAL A 17 -33.77 34.27 -29.65
CA VAL A 17 -34.31 32.97 -29.18
C VAL A 17 -35.46 32.46 -30.06
N SER A 18 -35.63 32.99 -31.29
CA SER A 18 -36.77 32.63 -32.15
C SER A 18 -36.44 32.42 -33.62
N LEU A 19 -35.16 32.25 -33.96
CA LEU A 19 -34.73 31.72 -35.24
C LEU A 19 -33.87 30.50 -34.95
N LEU A 20 -34.52 29.33 -34.95
CA LEU A 20 -34.00 27.98 -35.29
C LEU A 20 -34.78 26.92 -34.53
N PHE A 21 -36.04 26.69 -34.93
CA PHE A 21 -36.65 25.36 -35.01
C PHE A 21 -37.99 25.51 -35.77
N SER A 22 -37.97 25.26 -37.08
CA SER A 22 -38.87 24.32 -37.77
C SER A 22 -38.83 24.51 -39.29
N CYS A 23 -38.64 23.38 -39.98
CA CYS A 23 -38.73 23.12 -41.43
C CYS A 23 -37.56 23.67 -42.28
N ASN A 24 -36.76 22.88 -43.01
CA ASN A 24 -37.04 21.58 -43.61
C ASN A 24 -35.75 20.77 -43.80
N ARG A 25 -35.92 19.45 -43.86
CA ARG A 25 -34.95 18.42 -44.24
C ARG A 25 -34.07 18.83 -45.42
N ASP A 26 -32.75 18.79 -45.26
CA ASP A 26 -31.87 17.74 -45.83
C ASP A 26 -30.39 18.06 -45.55
N SER A 27 -29.69 17.04 -45.05
CA SER A 27 -28.23 16.80 -45.08
C SER A 27 -27.24 17.94 -44.77
N GLY A 28 -26.52 17.82 -43.64
CA GLY A 28 -25.14 18.32 -43.54
C GLY A 28 -24.77 19.03 -42.24
N LEU A 29 -23.84 18.43 -41.50
CA LEU A 29 -22.90 19.01 -40.53
C LEU A 29 -23.44 19.31 -39.11
N SER A 30 -23.27 18.31 -38.24
CA SER A 30 -23.01 18.50 -36.81
C SER A 30 -21.52 18.75 -36.61
N GLU A 31 -21.12 19.91 -36.05
CA GLU A 31 -19.83 20.06 -35.39
C GLU A 31 -19.95 19.53 -33.96
N THR A 32 -19.88 18.20 -33.85
CA THR A 32 -19.27 17.52 -32.72
C THR A 32 -17.84 18.05 -32.56
N LEU A 33 -17.45 18.43 -31.34
CA LEU A 33 -16.04 18.34 -30.95
C LEU A 33 -15.59 16.93 -31.31
N ALA A 34 -14.69 16.84 -32.29
CA ALA A 34 -14.25 15.59 -32.88
C ALA A 34 -13.75 14.65 -31.78
N ALA A 35 -14.25 13.41 -31.79
CA ALA A 35 -13.51 12.29 -31.23
C ALA A 35 -12.10 12.31 -31.83
N PRO A 36 -11.04 11.91 -31.09
CA PRO A 36 -9.76 11.66 -31.73
C PRO A 36 -10.00 10.73 -32.91
N ASP A 37 -9.55 11.10 -34.11
CA ASP A 37 -9.75 10.32 -35.33
C ASP A 37 -9.25 8.89 -35.09
N ASP A 38 -10.19 7.96 -34.89
CA ASP A 38 -10.00 6.55 -34.56
C ASP A 38 -9.60 5.72 -35.81
N LYS A 39 -9.03 6.40 -36.80
CA LYS A 39 -8.53 5.86 -38.07
C LYS A 39 -7.01 5.93 -38.11
N TRP A 40 -6.42 5.17 -39.02
CA TRP A 40 -4.97 5.09 -39.22
C TRP A 40 -4.33 6.48 -39.25
N GLN A 41 -3.61 6.86 -38.19
CA GLN A 41 -2.81 8.09 -38.18
C GLN A 41 -1.41 7.74 -38.66
N ASP A 42 -0.93 8.45 -39.69
CA ASP A 42 0.44 8.36 -40.18
C ASP A 42 1.42 8.57 -39.02
N VAL A 43 1.97 7.47 -38.52
CA VAL A 43 3.03 7.48 -37.51
C VAL A 43 4.25 8.07 -38.19
N SER A 44 4.59 9.30 -37.83
CA SER A 44 5.77 10.01 -38.34
C SER A 44 7.01 9.14 -38.17
N VAL A 45 7.57 8.69 -39.29
CA VAL A 45 8.81 7.90 -39.35
C VAL A 45 9.96 8.79 -38.88
N GLY A 46 10.37 8.65 -37.62
CA GLY A 46 11.56 9.32 -37.09
C GLY A 46 12.83 8.74 -37.72
N GLU A 47 13.79 9.61 -38.05
CA GLU A 47 15.09 9.19 -38.60
C GLU A 47 15.90 8.32 -37.61
N PRO A 48 16.75 7.40 -38.10
CA PRO A 48 17.53 6.49 -37.25
C PRO A 48 18.49 7.25 -36.33
N VAL A 49 18.53 6.85 -35.05
CA VAL A 49 19.43 7.42 -34.02
C VAL A 49 20.90 7.28 -34.46
N SER A 50 21.64 8.38 -34.51
CA SER A 50 23.08 8.39 -34.81
C SER A 50 23.89 7.78 -33.68
N GLU A 51 24.92 6.98 -33.98
CA GLU A 51 25.81 6.31 -33.00
C GLU A 51 26.38 7.26 -31.91
N MET A 52 26.68 6.74 -30.71
CA MET A 52 27.31 7.52 -29.64
C MET A 52 28.74 7.91 -30.04
N PRO A 53 29.19 9.16 -29.78
CA PRO A 53 30.56 9.58 -30.04
C PRO A 53 31.58 8.70 -29.30
N ASP A 54 32.67 8.32 -29.99
CA ASP A 54 33.67 7.38 -29.48
C ASP A 54 34.24 7.76 -28.10
N ALA A 55 34.53 9.04 -27.87
CA ALA A 55 35.07 9.54 -26.60
C ALA A 55 34.10 9.33 -25.43
N GLU A 56 32.80 9.41 -25.68
CA GLU A 56 31.77 9.21 -24.66
C GLU A 56 31.51 7.72 -24.40
N ARG A 57 31.53 6.91 -25.46
CA ARG A 57 31.48 5.44 -25.36
C ARG A 57 32.65 4.91 -24.54
N ASP A 58 33.87 5.33 -24.86
CA ASP A 58 35.07 4.78 -24.24
C ASP A 58 35.19 5.21 -22.76
N ALA A 59 34.79 6.45 -22.44
CA ALA A 59 34.67 6.90 -21.05
C ALA A 59 33.62 6.10 -20.25
N LEU A 60 32.48 5.78 -20.86
CA LEU A 60 31.47 4.93 -20.23
C LEU A 60 32.02 3.53 -19.95
N ILE A 61 32.72 2.93 -20.91
CA ILE A 61 33.28 1.58 -20.75
C ILE A 61 34.36 1.59 -19.66
N LEU A 62 35.28 2.55 -19.68
CA LEU A 62 36.33 2.68 -18.64
C LEU A 62 35.74 2.92 -17.25
N SER A 63 34.59 3.61 -17.13
CA SER A 63 33.90 3.76 -15.84
C SER A 63 33.37 2.43 -15.26
N ILE A 64 33.15 1.43 -16.11
CA ILE A 64 32.63 0.11 -15.74
C ILE A 64 33.77 -0.87 -15.43
N ILE A 65 34.84 -0.83 -16.21
CA ILE A 65 35.94 -1.80 -16.10
C ILE A 65 37.14 -1.29 -15.29
N GLY A 66 37.13 0.00 -14.92
CA GLY A 66 38.18 0.68 -14.17
C GLY A 66 39.15 1.46 -15.06
N GLU A 67 39.51 2.68 -14.64
CA GLU A 67 40.41 3.57 -15.38
C GLU A 67 41.84 3.02 -15.50
N ASP A 68 42.26 2.14 -14.58
CA ASP A 68 43.56 1.43 -14.61
C ASP A 68 43.50 0.09 -15.37
N SER A 69 42.45 -0.18 -16.15
CA SER A 69 42.32 -1.45 -16.90
C SER A 69 43.24 -1.50 -18.13
N ASP A 70 43.82 -2.68 -18.41
CA ASP A 70 44.60 -2.95 -19.65
C ASP A 70 43.69 -3.12 -20.89
N TRP A 71 42.51 -2.49 -20.91
CA TRP A 71 41.53 -2.66 -21.98
C TRP A 71 41.94 -1.85 -23.22
N ASP A 72 42.16 -2.57 -24.32
CA ASP A 72 42.66 -2.04 -25.59
C ASP A 72 41.57 -1.88 -26.67
N GLY A 73 40.30 -1.83 -26.25
CA GLY A 73 39.14 -1.76 -27.15
C GLY A 73 38.63 -3.12 -27.61
N ASP A 74 39.24 -4.24 -27.18
CA ASP A 74 38.78 -5.59 -27.49
C ASP A 74 37.63 -6.01 -26.57
N TYR A 75 36.41 -6.03 -27.12
CA TYR A 75 35.19 -6.40 -26.40
C TYR A 75 35.13 -7.90 -26.06
N SER A 76 35.95 -8.74 -26.69
CA SER A 76 36.00 -10.17 -26.37
C SER A 76 36.61 -10.44 -24.99
N LYS A 77 37.46 -9.52 -24.50
CA LYS A 77 38.11 -9.59 -23.18
C LYS A 77 37.18 -9.20 -22.02
N LEU A 78 36.00 -8.66 -22.32
CA LEU A 78 35.00 -8.30 -21.31
C LEU A 78 34.23 -9.54 -20.84
N THR A 79 34.02 -9.63 -19.53
CA THR A 79 33.14 -10.66 -18.94
C THR A 79 31.69 -10.41 -19.34
N ASP A 80 30.83 -11.44 -19.28
CA ASP A 80 29.40 -11.30 -19.60
C ASP A 80 28.70 -10.28 -18.69
N ILE A 81 29.14 -10.17 -17.44
CA ILE A 81 28.66 -9.16 -16.49
C ILE A 81 29.02 -7.74 -16.98
N GLN A 82 30.27 -7.51 -17.39
CA GLN A 82 30.71 -6.20 -17.91
C GLN A 82 29.99 -5.84 -19.21
N LYS A 83 29.81 -6.81 -20.12
CA LYS A 83 29.06 -6.62 -21.37
C LYS A 83 27.61 -6.22 -21.10
N ASN A 84 26.94 -6.91 -20.19
CA ASN A 84 25.56 -6.59 -19.82
C ASN A 84 25.43 -5.21 -19.17
N LEU A 85 26.40 -4.81 -18.34
CA LEU A 85 26.40 -3.49 -17.71
C LEU A 85 26.63 -2.35 -18.72
N ILE A 86 27.51 -2.56 -19.72
CA ILE A 86 27.71 -1.61 -20.82
C ILE A 86 26.44 -1.46 -21.66
N ILE A 87 25.78 -2.56 -22.01
CA ILE A 87 24.51 -2.55 -22.75
C ILE A 87 23.44 -1.80 -21.96
N SER A 88 23.33 -2.05 -20.66
CA SER A 88 22.37 -1.36 -19.78
C SER A 88 22.63 0.14 -19.69
N LYS A 89 23.88 0.57 -19.53
CA LYS A 89 24.25 2.00 -19.48
C LYS A 89 24.07 2.74 -20.81
N MET A 90 24.22 2.04 -21.93
CA MET A 90 23.90 2.56 -23.26
C MET A 90 22.39 2.73 -23.46
N ALA A 91 21.59 1.79 -22.95
CA ALA A 91 20.13 1.87 -22.96
C ALA A 91 19.59 3.05 -22.13
N GLU A 92 20.19 3.33 -20.96
CA GLU A 92 19.88 4.53 -20.16
C GLU A 92 20.07 5.84 -20.94
N ARG A 93 20.96 5.84 -21.94
CA ARG A 93 21.24 7.00 -22.81
C ARG A 93 20.47 6.97 -24.13
N GLY A 94 19.49 6.07 -24.27
CA GLY A 94 18.62 5.98 -25.44
C GLY A 94 19.21 5.21 -26.63
N TYR A 95 20.27 4.42 -26.42
CA TYR A 95 20.88 3.60 -27.46
C TYR A 95 20.55 2.12 -27.27
N THR A 96 20.10 1.47 -28.35
CA THR A 96 19.97 0.01 -28.39
C THR A 96 21.21 -0.58 -29.04
N VAL A 97 21.98 -1.36 -28.28
CA VAL A 97 23.25 -1.91 -28.73
C VAL A 97 23.40 -3.39 -28.38
N LYS A 98 24.20 -4.11 -29.16
CA LYS A 98 24.66 -5.46 -28.86
C LYS A 98 26.18 -5.49 -28.89
N ILE A 99 26.78 -6.22 -27.95
CA ILE A 99 28.22 -6.48 -27.95
C ILE A 99 28.47 -7.85 -28.58
N THR A 100 29.29 -7.88 -29.62
CA THR A 100 29.75 -9.10 -30.30
C THR A 100 31.24 -9.30 -30.07
N SER A 101 31.80 -10.41 -30.56
CA SER A 101 33.25 -10.62 -30.60
C SER A 101 34.01 -9.56 -31.39
N ASP A 102 33.31 -8.85 -32.28
CA ASP A 102 33.89 -7.92 -33.25
C ASP A 102 33.65 -6.45 -32.87
N GLY A 103 32.90 -6.19 -31.77
CA GLY A 103 32.69 -4.84 -31.23
C GLY A 103 31.25 -4.55 -30.76
N LEU A 104 30.98 -3.27 -30.56
CA LEU A 104 29.67 -2.73 -30.17
C LEU A 104 28.85 -2.35 -31.41
N VAL A 105 27.65 -2.92 -31.55
CA VAL A 105 26.77 -2.78 -32.72
C VAL A 105 25.48 -2.05 -32.33
N TYR A 106 25.16 -0.93 -32.98
CA TYR A 106 23.89 -0.21 -32.78
C TYR A 106 22.76 -0.84 -33.59
N ILE A 107 21.59 -1.00 -32.98
CA ILE A 107 20.41 -1.63 -33.58
C ILE A 107 19.35 -0.55 -33.81
N SER A 108 18.95 -0.30 -35.07
CA SER A 108 17.86 0.62 -35.40
C SER A 108 16.49 -0.05 -35.28
N SER A 109 15.48 0.67 -34.79
CA SER A 109 14.09 0.20 -34.71
C SER A 109 13.46 0.05 -36.11
N ALA A 110 12.84 -1.10 -36.40
CA ALA A 110 12.15 -1.34 -37.67
C ALA A 110 10.87 -0.46 -37.83
N PRO A 111 10.50 -0.05 -39.06
CA PRO A 111 9.35 0.82 -39.30
C PRO A 111 7.99 0.11 -39.15
N ALA A 112 6.95 0.90 -38.90
CA ALA A 112 5.55 0.52 -38.85
C ALA A 112 5.02 -0.14 -40.14
N PRO A 113 4.00 -1.04 -40.09
CA PRO A 113 3.26 -1.43 -41.28
C PRO A 113 2.60 -0.20 -41.92
N SER A 114 2.39 -0.22 -43.23
CA SER A 114 1.51 0.74 -43.90
C SER A 114 0.03 0.43 -43.62
N GLU A 115 -0.86 1.42 -43.81
CA GLU A 115 -2.31 1.25 -43.63
C GLU A 115 -2.87 0.09 -44.48
N GLU A 116 -2.39 -0.04 -45.71
CA GLU A 116 -2.81 -1.07 -46.66
C GLU A 116 -2.41 -2.48 -46.19
N GLU A 117 -1.21 -2.62 -45.61
CA GLU A 117 -0.72 -3.86 -45.03
C GLU A 117 -1.53 -4.25 -43.78
N PHE A 118 -1.84 -3.27 -42.93
CA PHE A 118 -2.66 -3.50 -41.74
C PHE A 118 -4.08 -3.93 -42.10
N LEU A 119 -4.74 -3.25 -43.04
CA LEU A 119 -6.11 -3.58 -43.48
C LEU A 119 -6.19 -4.97 -44.11
N LYS A 120 -5.14 -5.38 -44.84
CA LYS A 120 -5.03 -6.75 -45.35
C LYS A 120 -4.93 -7.77 -44.21
N LEU A 121 -4.11 -7.48 -43.20
CA LEU A 121 -3.95 -8.32 -42.02
C LEU A 121 -5.25 -8.49 -41.22
N VAL A 122 -6.05 -7.43 -41.11
CA VAL A 122 -7.36 -7.45 -40.47
C VAL A 122 -8.30 -8.43 -41.17
N LYS A 123 -8.38 -8.35 -42.50
CA LYS A 123 -9.21 -9.27 -43.31
C LYS A 123 -8.75 -10.72 -43.19
N ASP A 124 -7.44 -10.94 -43.19
CA ASP A 124 -6.84 -12.28 -43.11
C ASP A 124 -7.01 -12.91 -41.72
N ALA A 125 -6.92 -12.11 -40.64
CA ALA A 125 -6.93 -12.60 -39.26
C ALA A 125 -8.34 -12.69 -38.64
N LEU A 126 -9.25 -11.78 -38.99
CA LEU A 126 -10.60 -11.69 -38.40
C LEU A 126 -11.72 -12.18 -39.34
N GLY A 127 -11.39 -12.53 -40.59
CA GLY A 127 -12.30 -13.08 -41.59
C GLY A 127 -12.59 -12.10 -42.73
N GLY A 128 -12.67 -12.60 -43.97
CA GLY A 128 -12.71 -11.78 -45.19
C GLY A 128 -13.89 -10.80 -45.33
N ASP A 129 -14.98 -11.04 -44.58
CA ASP A 129 -16.17 -10.18 -44.54
C ASP A 129 -16.14 -9.16 -43.37
N PHE A 130 -15.05 -9.12 -42.58
CA PHE A 130 -14.93 -8.22 -41.44
C PHE A 130 -14.64 -6.77 -41.91
N GLU A 131 -15.59 -5.87 -41.67
CA GLU A 131 -15.40 -4.43 -41.92
C GLU A 131 -14.83 -3.74 -40.68
N TRP A 132 -13.57 -3.33 -40.76
CA TRP A 132 -12.92 -2.52 -39.72
C TRP A 132 -13.38 -1.07 -39.80
N THR A 133 -13.84 -0.53 -38.66
CA THR A 133 -14.37 0.85 -38.57
C THR A 133 -13.61 1.73 -37.58
N GLY A 134 -12.62 1.19 -36.86
CA GLY A 134 -11.75 1.89 -35.92
C GLY A 134 -11.14 0.94 -34.88
N PHE A 135 -10.18 1.41 -34.08
CA PHE A 135 -9.60 0.57 -33.02
C PHE A 135 -10.59 0.31 -31.88
N SER A 136 -11.46 1.27 -31.58
CA SER A 136 -12.50 1.13 -30.55
C SER A 136 -13.60 0.12 -30.93
N SER A 137 -13.72 -0.28 -32.20
CA SER A 137 -14.70 -1.27 -32.65
C SER A 137 -14.25 -2.73 -32.45
N LEU A 138 -13.01 -2.96 -32.00
CA LEU A 138 -12.46 -4.29 -31.80
C LEU A 138 -12.73 -4.80 -30.37
N THR A 139 -13.17 -6.04 -30.24
CA THR A 139 -13.23 -6.72 -28.93
C THR A 139 -11.83 -7.08 -28.43
N GLU A 140 -11.67 -7.32 -27.12
CA GLU A 140 -10.38 -7.75 -26.54
C GLU A 140 -9.79 -8.99 -27.24
N LEU A 141 -10.64 -9.97 -27.61
CA LEU A 141 -10.19 -11.17 -28.32
C LEU A 141 -9.73 -10.85 -29.76
N GLN A 142 -10.37 -9.90 -30.43
CA GLN A 142 -9.97 -9.45 -31.78
C GLN A 142 -8.68 -8.63 -31.73
N LEU A 143 -8.49 -7.79 -30.72
CA LEU A 143 -7.23 -7.08 -30.48
C LEU A 143 -6.06 -8.03 -30.27
N VAL A 144 -6.25 -9.09 -29.47
CA VAL A 144 -5.24 -10.12 -29.23
C VAL A 144 -4.94 -10.91 -30.51
N THR A 145 -5.98 -11.31 -31.25
CA THR A 145 -5.83 -12.04 -32.51
C THR A 145 -5.05 -11.23 -33.55
N LEU A 146 -5.38 -9.94 -33.68
CA LEU A 146 -4.73 -9.05 -34.62
C LEU A 146 -3.31 -8.68 -34.19
N SER A 147 -3.05 -8.56 -32.88
CA SER A 147 -1.69 -8.34 -32.34
C SER A 147 -0.78 -9.54 -32.62
N ASN A 148 -1.31 -10.75 -32.53
CA ASN A 148 -0.56 -11.96 -32.87
C ASN A 148 -0.29 -12.06 -34.38
N ALA A 149 -1.24 -11.62 -35.22
CA ALA A 149 -1.03 -11.57 -36.67
C ALA A 149 0.06 -10.56 -37.04
N LEU A 150 0.08 -9.37 -36.42
CA LEU A 150 1.12 -8.35 -36.64
C LEU A 150 2.51 -8.87 -36.27
N LYS A 151 2.63 -9.54 -35.13
CA LYS A 151 3.88 -10.20 -34.71
C LYS A 151 4.32 -11.27 -35.69
N LYS A 152 3.38 -12.09 -36.19
CA LYS A 152 3.67 -13.11 -37.20
C LYS A 152 4.10 -12.52 -38.55
N ALA A 153 3.63 -11.32 -38.88
CA ALA A 153 4.03 -10.56 -40.05
C ALA A 153 5.35 -9.78 -39.87
N GLY A 154 5.98 -9.85 -38.68
CA GLY A 154 7.29 -9.26 -38.41
C GLY A 154 7.26 -7.85 -37.84
N TYR A 155 6.10 -7.35 -37.39
CA TYR A 155 5.98 -6.01 -36.79
C TYR A 155 6.01 -6.07 -35.25
N ASN A 156 6.76 -5.15 -34.65
CA ASN A 156 6.92 -5.00 -33.20
C ASN A 156 5.87 -4.03 -32.62
N ALA A 157 4.61 -4.47 -32.58
CA ALA A 157 3.46 -3.64 -32.19
C ALA A 157 2.45 -4.34 -31.28
N VAL A 158 1.79 -3.57 -30.42
CA VAL A 158 0.65 -3.96 -29.56
C VAL A 158 -0.54 -3.08 -29.92
N LEU A 159 -1.71 -3.70 -30.09
CA LEU A 159 -2.96 -3.00 -30.36
C LEU A 159 -3.72 -2.74 -29.06
N THR A 160 -4.28 -1.53 -28.95
CA THR A 160 -5.23 -1.17 -27.90
C THR A 160 -6.49 -0.61 -28.54
N ASN A 161 -7.56 -0.41 -27.75
CA ASN A 161 -8.76 0.31 -28.20
C ASN A 161 -8.49 1.77 -28.59
N GLY A 162 -7.28 2.30 -28.34
CA GLY A 162 -6.87 3.66 -28.67
C GLY A 162 -5.80 3.76 -29.77
N GLY A 163 -5.40 2.66 -30.43
CA GLY A 163 -4.43 2.66 -31.53
C GLY A 163 -3.33 1.62 -31.45
N ILE A 164 -2.28 1.79 -32.27
CA ILE A 164 -1.09 0.93 -32.34
C ILE A 164 0.03 1.54 -31.51
N SER A 165 0.64 0.75 -30.64
CA SER A 165 1.84 1.13 -29.90
C SER A 165 3.00 0.19 -30.23
N TYR A 166 4.13 0.73 -30.65
CA TYR A 166 5.31 -0.06 -31.03
C TYR A 166 6.22 -0.30 -29.82
N TYR A 167 6.62 -1.55 -29.61
CA TYR A 167 7.52 -1.95 -28.53
C TYR A 167 8.36 -3.16 -28.98
N ASP A 168 9.63 -3.25 -28.60
CA ASP A 168 10.47 -4.44 -28.81
C ASP A 168 10.13 -5.53 -27.76
N PRO A 169 9.81 -6.78 -28.18
CA PRO A 169 9.36 -7.87 -27.32
C PRO A 169 10.41 -8.57 -26.43
N GLU A 170 11.65 -8.09 -26.28
CA GLU A 170 12.66 -8.80 -25.45
C GLU A 170 12.81 -8.37 -23.98
N THR A 171 11.93 -7.53 -23.42
CA THR A 171 11.87 -7.31 -21.95
C THR A 171 11.03 -8.30 -21.17
N VAL A 172 10.58 -9.41 -21.77
CA VAL A 172 10.18 -10.59 -21.00
C VAL A 172 10.60 -11.89 -21.69
N PRO A 173 11.70 -12.55 -21.27
CA PRO A 173 11.80 -13.98 -21.48
C PRO A 173 10.84 -14.66 -20.49
N LYS A 174 9.56 -14.76 -20.85
CA LYS A 174 8.71 -15.82 -20.27
C LYS A 174 9.11 -17.10 -20.97
N SER A 175 10.13 -17.76 -20.44
CA SER A 175 10.52 -19.06 -20.95
C SER A 175 9.28 -19.97 -20.92
N GLU A 176 9.13 -20.85 -21.91
CA GLU A 176 8.03 -21.82 -21.98
C GLU A 176 7.91 -22.66 -20.68
N LYS A 177 9.02 -22.74 -19.91
CA LYS A 177 9.13 -23.34 -18.58
C LYS A 177 8.31 -22.63 -17.51
N TYR A 178 8.11 -21.31 -17.59
CA TYR A 178 7.34 -20.53 -16.60
C TYR A 178 5.87 -20.96 -16.55
N TYR A 179 5.34 -21.45 -17.67
CA TYR A 179 3.93 -21.78 -17.82
C TYR A 179 3.62 -23.27 -17.71
N ARG A 180 4.62 -24.11 -17.43
CA ARG A 180 4.44 -25.57 -17.28
C ARG A 180 5.13 -26.10 -16.03
N ASN A 181 4.68 -27.25 -15.56
CA ASN A 181 5.45 -28.00 -14.57
C ASN A 181 6.75 -28.53 -15.21
N PRO A 182 7.85 -28.60 -14.46
CA PRO A 182 9.02 -29.40 -14.82
C PRO A 182 8.60 -30.84 -15.12
N THR A 183 9.18 -31.44 -16.15
CA THR A 183 9.00 -32.87 -16.41
C THR A 183 9.73 -33.68 -15.35
N LYS A 184 9.27 -34.91 -15.09
CA LYS A 184 9.92 -35.81 -14.14
C LYS A 184 11.43 -36.02 -14.44
N ALA A 185 11.80 -36.09 -15.72
CA ALA A 185 13.20 -36.23 -16.12
C ALA A 185 14.05 -34.98 -15.80
N GLU A 186 13.46 -33.78 -15.88
CA GLU A 186 14.12 -32.54 -15.47
C GLU A 186 14.32 -32.50 -13.95
N VAL A 187 13.28 -32.88 -13.19
CA VAL A 187 13.35 -32.98 -11.71
C VAL A 187 14.41 -34.00 -11.29
N ASP A 188 14.38 -35.21 -11.88
CA ASP A 188 15.34 -36.28 -11.59
C ASP A 188 16.79 -35.86 -11.90
N ALA A 189 17.01 -35.07 -12.96
CA ALA A 189 18.35 -34.58 -13.32
C ALA A 189 18.91 -33.63 -12.25
N VAL A 190 18.10 -32.67 -11.78
CA VAL A 190 18.52 -31.72 -10.74
C VAL A 190 18.67 -32.43 -9.39
N VAL A 191 17.72 -33.28 -9.00
CA VAL A 191 17.80 -34.05 -7.75
C VAL A 191 19.05 -34.93 -7.71
N LYS A 192 19.47 -35.51 -8.85
CA LYS A 192 20.70 -36.30 -8.94
C LYS A 192 21.97 -35.49 -8.74
N GLU A 193 21.99 -34.22 -9.15
CA GLU A 193 23.13 -33.32 -8.91
C GLU A 193 23.27 -32.97 -7.43
N PHE A 194 22.14 -32.79 -6.74
CA PHE A 194 22.11 -32.46 -5.31
C PHE A 194 22.35 -33.68 -4.40
N LEU A 195 21.73 -34.83 -4.68
CA LEU A 195 21.86 -36.03 -3.85
C LEU A 195 23.10 -36.88 -4.15
N LYS A 196 23.73 -36.72 -5.33
CA LYS A 196 24.93 -37.45 -5.74
C LYS A 196 24.83 -38.97 -5.49
N ASP A 197 25.61 -39.50 -4.55
CA ASP A 197 25.64 -40.94 -4.22
C ASP A 197 24.32 -41.42 -3.57
N ASP A 198 23.62 -40.54 -2.85
CA ASP A 198 22.36 -40.82 -2.16
C ASP A 198 21.15 -40.86 -3.11
N TYR A 199 21.32 -40.41 -4.37
CA TYR A 199 20.28 -40.47 -5.39
C TYR A 199 19.79 -41.90 -5.65
N LYS A 200 20.68 -42.91 -5.55
CA LYS A 200 20.33 -44.32 -5.81
C LYS A 200 19.41 -44.91 -4.74
N SER A 201 19.40 -44.32 -3.55
CA SER A 201 18.55 -44.72 -2.41
C SER A 201 17.30 -43.85 -2.26
N TRP A 202 17.15 -42.80 -3.08
CA TRP A 202 15.99 -41.93 -3.05
C TRP A 202 14.75 -42.66 -3.58
N ASP A 203 13.62 -42.51 -2.89
CA ASP A 203 12.36 -43.19 -3.16
C ASP A 203 11.51 -42.49 -4.26
N GLY A 204 12.02 -41.38 -4.81
CA GLY A 204 11.34 -40.58 -5.84
C GLY A 204 10.33 -39.58 -5.27
N ASN A 205 10.22 -39.44 -3.95
CA ASN A 205 9.36 -38.45 -3.30
C ASN A 205 10.19 -37.24 -2.86
N LEU A 206 9.84 -36.03 -3.30
CA LEU A 206 10.58 -34.82 -2.94
C LEU A 206 10.53 -34.52 -1.44
N LYS A 207 9.50 -34.97 -0.71
CA LYS A 207 9.40 -34.84 0.75
C LYS A 207 10.37 -35.74 1.52
N SER A 208 10.96 -36.76 0.88
CA SER A 208 11.99 -37.59 1.53
C SER A 208 13.38 -36.93 1.49
N ILE A 209 13.53 -35.84 0.73
CA ILE A 209 14.74 -35.01 0.68
C ILE A 209 14.71 -34.02 1.85
N ASN A 210 15.86 -33.83 2.52
CA ASN A 210 15.95 -32.83 3.60
C ASN A 210 15.67 -31.41 3.07
N GLU A 211 15.03 -30.60 3.92
CA GLU A 211 14.48 -29.29 3.55
C GLU A 211 15.49 -28.32 2.91
N PRO A 212 16.76 -28.19 3.39
CA PRO A 212 17.74 -27.34 2.74
C PRO A 212 18.04 -27.77 1.29
N THR A 213 18.20 -29.08 1.07
CA THR A 213 18.49 -29.62 -0.27
C THR A 213 17.26 -29.47 -1.17
N LEU A 214 16.07 -29.69 -0.63
CA LEU A 214 14.80 -29.52 -1.34
C LEU A 214 14.59 -28.05 -1.76
N ASN A 215 14.89 -27.09 -0.89
CA ASN A 215 14.81 -25.66 -1.19
C ASN A 215 15.78 -25.26 -2.29
N SER A 216 17.04 -25.71 -2.24
CA SER A 216 18.00 -25.46 -3.32
C SER A 216 17.58 -26.09 -4.65
N ILE A 217 16.89 -27.23 -4.62
CA ILE A 217 16.31 -27.84 -5.84
C ILE A 217 15.19 -26.93 -6.39
N VAL A 218 14.24 -26.49 -5.56
CA VAL A 218 13.15 -25.59 -5.97
C VAL A 218 13.70 -24.26 -6.49
N GLU A 219 14.67 -23.66 -5.81
CA GLU A 219 15.36 -22.43 -6.22
C GLU A 219 16.09 -22.60 -7.56
N THR A 220 16.72 -23.75 -7.80
CA THR A 220 17.37 -24.04 -9.08
C THR A 220 16.34 -24.04 -10.22
N PHE A 221 15.14 -24.57 -10.00
CA PHE A 221 14.05 -24.52 -10.97
C PHE A 221 13.52 -23.10 -11.18
N ASN A 222 13.26 -22.36 -10.11
CA ASN A 222 12.74 -21.00 -10.20
C ASN A 222 13.77 -20.05 -10.87
N SER A 223 15.05 -20.20 -10.55
CA SER A 223 16.16 -19.47 -11.19
C SER A 223 16.37 -19.87 -12.67
N SER A 224 15.92 -21.07 -13.06
CA SER A 224 15.95 -21.57 -14.43
C SER A 224 14.69 -21.24 -15.25
N GLY A 225 13.83 -20.37 -14.72
CA GLY A 225 12.66 -19.83 -15.40
C GLY A 225 11.35 -20.60 -15.17
N TYR A 226 11.27 -21.45 -14.15
CA TYR A 226 10.00 -22.05 -13.68
C TYR A 226 9.34 -21.20 -12.58
N ASN A 227 8.06 -21.45 -12.28
CA ASN A 227 7.37 -20.90 -11.09
C ASN A 227 6.68 -22.05 -10.37
N VAL A 228 7.40 -22.74 -9.49
CA VAL A 228 6.94 -24.01 -8.90
C VAL A 228 7.16 -24.11 -7.40
N GLY A 229 6.27 -24.85 -6.75
CA GLY A 229 6.41 -25.38 -5.39
C GLY A 229 6.35 -26.91 -5.40
N VAL A 230 6.56 -27.54 -4.25
CA VAL A 230 6.42 -28.99 -4.09
C VAL A 230 4.94 -29.35 -3.98
N SER A 231 4.48 -30.38 -4.68
CA SER A 231 3.10 -30.84 -4.58
C SER A 231 2.75 -31.31 -3.17
N ASP A 232 1.48 -31.21 -2.80
CA ASP A 232 0.99 -31.61 -1.46
C ASP A 232 1.27 -33.09 -1.13
N ASP A 233 1.34 -33.95 -2.14
CA ASP A 233 1.69 -35.37 -1.98
C ASP A 233 3.20 -35.67 -2.08
N GLY A 234 4.02 -34.65 -2.39
CA GLY A 234 5.47 -34.75 -2.56
C GLY A 234 5.91 -35.46 -3.85
N SER A 235 4.98 -35.78 -4.75
CA SER A 235 5.27 -36.56 -5.97
C SER A 235 6.02 -35.77 -7.05
N GLY A 236 6.09 -34.43 -6.96
CA GLY A 236 6.85 -33.61 -7.89
C GLY A 236 6.74 -32.10 -7.62
N LEU A 237 7.25 -31.31 -8.58
CA LEU A 237 7.10 -29.85 -8.58
C LEU A 237 5.86 -29.45 -9.37
N VAL A 238 5.02 -28.59 -8.78
CA VAL A 238 3.79 -28.08 -9.37
C VAL A 238 3.83 -26.57 -9.48
N ARG A 239 3.25 -26.04 -10.56
CA ARG A 239 3.17 -24.61 -10.80
C ARG A 239 2.37 -23.91 -9.71
N LEU A 240 2.90 -22.79 -9.21
CA LEU A 240 2.16 -21.88 -8.35
C LEU A 240 1.28 -20.99 -9.26
N GLU A 241 -0.05 -21.12 -9.15
CA GLU A 241 -0.97 -20.25 -9.88
C GLU A 241 -0.95 -18.83 -9.30
N GLU A 242 -1.19 -17.82 -10.14
CA GLU A 242 -1.45 -16.45 -9.67
C GLU A 242 -2.63 -16.49 -8.68
N PRO A 243 -2.60 -15.70 -7.59
CA PRO A 243 -3.72 -15.67 -6.66
C PRO A 243 -5.01 -15.30 -7.41
N PRO A 244 -6.16 -15.93 -7.09
CA PRO A 244 -7.41 -15.54 -7.70
C PRO A 244 -7.68 -14.06 -7.41
N LYS A 245 -8.13 -13.32 -8.43
CA LYS A 245 -8.66 -11.95 -8.28
C LYS A 245 -9.54 -11.90 -7.04
N GLU A 246 -9.18 -11.05 -6.08
CA GLU A 246 -9.94 -10.86 -4.85
C GLU A 246 -11.41 -10.61 -5.18
N THR A 247 -12.25 -11.60 -4.92
CA THR A 247 -13.68 -11.39 -4.72
C THR A 247 -13.87 -11.28 -3.22
N THR A 248 -14.50 -10.17 -2.81
CA THR A 248 -14.94 -9.86 -1.44
C THR A 248 -15.31 -11.12 -0.64
N PRO A 249 -14.70 -11.40 0.52
CA PRO A 249 -14.99 -12.64 1.23
C PRO A 249 -16.39 -12.65 1.84
N VAL A 250 -17.21 -13.60 1.39
CA VAL A 250 -18.34 -14.15 2.14
C VAL A 250 -17.87 -15.51 2.66
N TYR A 251 -17.67 -15.65 3.97
CA TYR A 251 -17.19 -16.90 4.58
C TYR A 251 -18.37 -17.76 5.05
N ASN A 252 -18.39 -19.01 4.58
CA ASN A 252 -19.19 -20.09 5.15
C ASN A 252 -18.26 -21.07 5.88
N THR A 253 -18.71 -21.52 7.04
CA THR A 253 -17.98 -22.36 8.00
C THR A 253 -18.06 -23.84 7.61
N ASP A 254 -16.99 -24.63 7.86
CA ASP A 254 -17.06 -25.89 8.64
C ASP A 254 -15.79 -26.80 8.51
N ALA A 255 -15.15 -27.03 9.66
CA ALA A 255 -14.60 -28.30 10.21
C ALA A 255 -13.24 -28.91 9.69
N PRO A 256 -12.65 -29.93 10.38
CA PRO A 256 -11.38 -29.86 11.15
C PRO A 256 -10.27 -30.81 10.57
N THR A 257 -9.01 -30.92 11.06
CA THR A 257 -8.55 -31.61 12.29
C THR A 257 -7.00 -31.77 12.28
N GLN A 258 -6.36 -31.63 13.46
CA GLN A 258 -5.22 -32.39 14.06
C GLN A 258 -3.91 -32.76 13.32
N GLY A 259 -2.78 -32.47 13.99
CA GLY A 259 -1.50 -33.22 13.88
C GLY A 259 -0.33 -32.54 14.64
N GLN A 260 0.27 -33.21 15.62
CA GLN A 260 1.39 -32.76 16.47
C GLN A 260 2.75 -33.20 15.92
N GLU A 261 3.85 -32.47 16.24
CA GLU A 261 5.20 -32.94 16.70
C GLU A 261 6.23 -31.78 16.63
N GLN A 262 6.82 -31.32 17.75
CA GLN A 262 8.20 -31.62 18.25
C GLN A 262 9.27 -31.57 17.13
N GLY A 263 10.29 -30.71 17.06
CA GLY A 263 10.99 -29.84 18.00
C GLY A 263 12.49 -30.21 18.01
N GLN A 264 13.37 -29.46 17.33
CA GLN A 264 14.81 -29.32 17.66
C GLN A 264 15.52 -28.24 16.84
N GLU A 265 16.22 -27.35 17.56
CA GLU A 265 17.08 -26.25 17.09
C GLU A 265 18.38 -26.76 16.42
N GLN A 266 18.90 -26.05 15.41
CA GLN A 266 20.30 -25.59 15.41
C GLN A 266 20.64 -24.58 14.30
N SER A 267 21.59 -23.71 14.66
CA SER A 267 22.06 -22.45 14.08
C SER A 267 22.89 -22.55 12.79
N GLY A 268 22.81 -21.53 11.92
CA GLY A 268 23.79 -21.26 10.86
C GLY A 268 23.71 -19.82 10.36
N ALA A 269 24.84 -19.11 10.34
CA ALA A 269 24.98 -17.65 10.28
C ALA A 269 24.60 -16.98 8.94
N GLU A 270 23.87 -15.87 9.02
CA GLU A 270 23.68 -14.87 7.96
C GLU A 270 24.83 -13.86 7.95
N THR A 271 25.34 -13.55 6.76
CA THR A 271 26.30 -12.47 6.52
C THR A 271 25.56 -11.22 6.05
N SER A 272 25.23 -10.31 6.98
CA SER A 272 24.91 -8.92 6.67
C SER A 272 26.08 -8.01 7.06
N THR A 273 26.37 -7.03 6.20
CA THR A 273 27.40 -6.01 6.40
C THR A 273 27.00 -5.08 7.55
N LYS A 274 27.53 -5.35 8.75
CA LYS A 274 27.34 -4.53 9.95
C LYS A 274 27.94 -3.12 9.81
N PRO A 275 27.22 -2.06 10.22
CA PRO A 275 27.85 -0.87 10.78
C PRO A 275 28.41 -1.20 12.17
N SER A 276 29.67 -0.85 12.42
CA SER A 276 30.35 -1.10 13.70
C SER A 276 29.94 -0.05 14.75
N GLY A 277 28.93 -0.37 15.54
CA GLY A 277 28.61 0.30 16.80
C GLY A 277 27.81 -0.66 17.68
N SER A 278 28.27 -0.95 18.90
CA SER A 278 27.50 -1.79 19.83
C SER A 278 26.34 -0.97 20.39
N GLU A 279 25.20 -0.97 19.71
CA GLU A 279 23.97 -0.51 20.34
C GLU A 279 23.67 -1.41 21.55
N ALA A 280 23.36 -0.80 22.71
CA ALA A 280 22.89 -1.54 23.86
C ALA A 280 21.61 -2.27 23.46
N LYS A 281 21.57 -3.60 23.59
CA LYS A 281 20.40 -4.41 23.21
C LYS A 281 19.20 -3.92 24.03
N LYS A 282 18.21 -3.35 23.38
CA LYS A 282 16.93 -3.01 24.02
C LYS A 282 15.91 -4.10 23.77
N SER A 283 14.90 -4.20 24.65
CA SER A 283 13.84 -5.20 24.53
C SER A 283 12.52 -4.71 25.07
N LEU A 284 11.44 -5.37 24.64
CA LEU A 284 10.07 -5.11 25.03
C LEU A 284 9.66 -6.02 26.19
N ALA A 285 9.57 -5.46 27.39
CA ALA A 285 8.99 -6.15 28.53
C ALA A 285 7.50 -5.81 28.66
N GLN A 286 6.64 -6.82 28.69
CA GLN A 286 5.21 -6.60 28.94
C GLN A 286 5.01 -6.24 30.42
N ALA A 287 4.48 -5.05 30.68
CA ALA A 287 4.14 -4.59 32.02
C ALA A 287 2.73 -5.03 32.42
N SER A 288 1.76 -4.88 31.52
CA SER A 288 0.38 -5.32 31.73
C SER A 288 -0.32 -5.66 30.42
N LEU A 289 -1.37 -6.47 30.50
CA LEU A 289 -2.29 -6.78 29.42
C LEU A 289 -3.66 -7.04 30.04
N PHE A 290 -4.70 -6.39 29.53
CA PHE A 290 -6.07 -6.63 29.94
C PHE A 290 -7.01 -6.61 28.74
N THR A 291 -8.15 -7.26 28.89
CA THR A 291 -9.23 -7.27 27.90
C THR A 291 -10.36 -6.33 28.33
N PHE A 292 -11.16 -5.88 27.36
CA PHE A 292 -12.28 -4.98 27.59
C PHE A 292 -13.41 -5.29 26.61
N GLY A 293 -14.63 -5.49 27.12
CA GLY A 293 -15.79 -5.75 26.27
C GLY A 293 -16.88 -6.59 26.91
N GLY A 294 -17.49 -7.45 26.11
CA GLY A 294 -18.58 -8.33 26.54
C GLY A 294 -18.75 -9.50 25.58
N THR A 295 -20.00 -9.90 25.32
CA THR A 295 -20.31 -11.04 24.44
C THR A 295 -20.47 -10.67 22.96
N GLY A 296 -20.48 -9.38 22.62
CA GLY A 296 -20.53 -8.88 21.25
C GLY A 296 -19.14 -8.60 20.69
N GLY A 297 -19.04 -8.34 19.38
CA GLY A 297 -17.78 -8.00 18.74
C GLY A 297 -17.29 -6.60 19.11
N ASP A 298 -16.20 -6.54 19.87
CA ASP A 298 -15.58 -5.30 20.36
C ASP A 298 -14.13 -5.19 19.86
N ARG A 299 -13.68 -3.97 19.54
CA ARG A 299 -12.31 -3.69 19.11
C ARG A 299 -11.88 -2.28 19.43
N PHE A 300 -10.69 -2.12 19.99
CA PHE A 300 -10.00 -0.84 20.00
C PHE A 300 -9.22 -0.64 18.69
N LEU A 301 -9.31 0.56 18.14
CA LEU A 301 -8.77 0.92 16.82
C LEU A 301 -7.55 1.84 16.94
N ASN A 302 -7.55 2.74 17.92
CA ASN A 302 -6.47 3.71 18.10
C ASN A 302 -6.30 4.07 19.58
N ALA A 303 -5.10 4.51 19.93
CA ALA A 303 -4.73 4.92 21.28
C ALA A 303 -3.98 6.26 21.25
N VAL A 304 -4.17 7.04 22.31
CA VAL A 304 -3.44 8.28 22.60
C VAL A 304 -2.86 8.15 24.00
N ALA A 305 -1.54 8.16 24.12
CA ALA A 305 -0.86 8.14 25.42
C ALA A 305 -0.93 9.53 26.06
N LEU A 306 -1.15 9.57 27.37
CA LEU A 306 -1.29 10.80 28.12
C LEU A 306 -0.08 11.05 29.04
N ALA A 307 0.14 12.31 29.38
CA ALA A 307 1.25 12.73 30.23
C ALA A 307 1.22 12.16 31.65
N ASP A 308 0.03 11.81 32.14
CA ASP A 308 -0.16 11.17 33.45
C ASP A 308 0.17 9.66 33.44
N GLY A 309 0.64 9.13 32.29
CA GLY A 309 0.93 7.72 32.09
C GLY A 309 -0.30 6.87 31.74
N GLY A 310 -1.49 7.46 31.72
CA GLY A 310 -2.72 6.84 31.23
C GLY A 310 -2.83 6.89 29.71
N CYS A 311 -4.01 6.52 29.21
CA CYS A 311 -4.30 6.59 27.78
C CYS A 311 -5.77 6.88 27.49
N VAL A 312 -6.04 7.40 26.30
CA VAL A 312 -7.37 7.39 25.70
C VAL A 312 -7.37 6.40 24.54
N VAL A 313 -8.33 5.50 24.52
CA VAL A 313 -8.55 4.57 23.42
C VAL A 313 -9.88 4.86 22.74
N ILE A 314 -9.92 4.62 21.44
CA ILE A 314 -11.16 4.66 20.67
C ILE A 314 -11.38 3.33 19.98
N GLY A 315 -12.63 2.95 19.79
CA GLY A 315 -12.95 1.66 19.20
C GLY A 315 -14.42 1.46 18.92
N ASN A 316 -14.75 0.38 18.23
CA ASN A 316 -16.13 -0.02 18.00
C ASN A 316 -16.54 -1.10 18.97
N PHE A 317 -17.82 -1.11 19.33
CA PHE A 317 -18.35 -2.12 20.21
C PHE A 317 -19.77 -2.53 19.80
N GLN A 318 -20.05 -3.83 19.93
CA GLN A 318 -21.37 -4.41 19.72
C GLN A 318 -21.94 -4.95 21.02
N SER A 319 -21.11 -5.13 22.04
CA SER A 319 -21.55 -5.57 23.37
C SER A 319 -22.58 -4.62 23.99
N SER A 320 -23.49 -5.21 24.76
CA SER A 320 -24.48 -4.53 25.61
C SER A 320 -24.39 -4.99 27.07
N ASN A 321 -23.35 -5.77 27.39
CA ASN A 321 -23.04 -6.33 28.68
C ASN A 321 -21.53 -6.17 28.96
N GLY A 322 -21.06 -6.74 30.06
CA GLY A 322 -19.67 -6.61 30.48
C GLY A 322 -19.32 -5.14 30.70
N ASP A 323 -18.19 -4.71 30.15
CA ASP A 323 -17.69 -3.35 30.31
C ASP A 323 -18.50 -2.28 29.55
N TYR A 324 -19.44 -2.71 28.69
CA TYR A 324 -20.36 -1.84 27.94
C TYR A 324 -21.81 -1.89 28.47
N SER A 325 -22.06 -2.42 29.68
CA SER A 325 -23.41 -2.53 30.24
C SER A 325 -24.13 -1.19 30.48
N ASP A 326 -23.38 -0.10 30.57
CA ASP A 326 -23.85 1.28 30.75
C ASP A 326 -24.06 2.03 29.42
N ALA A 327 -23.82 1.40 28.28
CA ALA A 327 -24.09 1.99 26.96
C ALA A 327 -25.58 1.93 26.61
N THR A 328 -26.38 2.85 27.16
CA THR A 328 -27.87 2.83 27.10
C THR A 328 -28.50 3.48 25.85
N GLY A 329 -27.73 3.75 24.79
CA GLY A 329 -28.24 4.42 23.58
C GLY A 329 -29.02 3.50 22.64
N ASN A 330 -30.09 4.04 22.01
CA ASN A 330 -30.80 3.35 20.93
C ASN A 330 -30.11 3.63 19.58
N TRP A 331 -29.13 2.79 19.26
CA TRP A 331 -28.30 2.94 18.07
C TRP A 331 -28.31 1.68 17.22
N ALA A 332 -27.98 1.86 15.95
CA ALA A 332 -27.61 0.75 15.10
C ALA A 332 -26.30 0.06 15.55
N LEU A 333 -25.98 -1.08 14.93
CA LEU A 333 -24.91 -1.98 15.37
C LEU A 333 -23.49 -1.37 15.31
N LEU A 334 -23.24 -0.43 14.39
CA LEU A 334 -21.95 0.25 14.29
C LEU A 334 -21.96 1.54 15.11
N ARG A 335 -21.31 1.48 16.28
CA ARG A 335 -21.17 2.56 17.26
C ARG A 335 -19.77 2.52 17.85
N SER A 336 -19.31 3.68 18.31
CA SER A 336 -17.95 3.84 18.83
C SER A 336 -17.92 4.25 20.28
N SER A 337 -16.81 3.93 20.93
CA SER A 337 -16.48 4.35 22.28
C SER A 337 -15.21 5.20 22.29
N VAL A 338 -15.13 6.09 23.27
CA VAL A 338 -13.92 6.83 23.67
C VAL A 338 -13.74 6.59 25.16
N ILE A 339 -12.62 6.00 25.55
CA ILE A 339 -12.41 5.53 26.93
C ILE A 339 -11.06 6.03 27.42
N ARG A 340 -11.05 6.67 28.59
CA ARG A 340 -9.81 7.03 29.29
C ARG A 340 -9.48 6.00 30.36
N PHE A 341 -8.25 5.50 30.33
CA PHE A 341 -7.65 4.71 31.38
C PHE A 341 -6.57 5.51 32.12
N ASP A 342 -6.41 5.26 33.42
CA ASP A 342 -5.26 5.74 34.18
C ASP A 342 -4.01 4.87 33.92
N ALA A 343 -2.88 5.26 34.48
CA ALA A 343 -1.62 4.52 34.34
C ALA A 343 -1.64 3.10 34.93
N SER A 344 -2.63 2.77 35.76
CA SER A 344 -2.84 1.43 36.32
C SER A 344 -3.82 0.58 35.50
N GLY A 345 -4.39 1.14 34.42
CA GLY A 345 -5.39 0.48 33.58
C GLY A 345 -6.82 0.57 34.11
N ASN A 346 -7.10 1.41 35.12
CA ASN A 346 -8.47 1.62 35.58
C ASN A 346 -9.19 2.64 34.68
N VAL A 347 -10.48 2.41 34.44
CA VAL A 347 -11.33 3.34 33.70
C VAL A 347 -11.53 4.64 34.49
N VAL A 348 -11.16 5.78 33.90
CA VAL A 348 -11.42 7.12 34.43
C VAL A 348 -12.78 7.62 33.94
N TRP A 349 -13.04 7.50 32.63
CA TRP A 349 -14.34 7.82 32.04
C TRP A 349 -14.56 7.04 30.74
N LYS A 350 -15.83 6.84 30.37
CA LYS A 350 -16.27 6.22 29.12
C LYS A 350 -17.28 7.13 28.43
N ARG A 351 -17.16 7.27 27.12
CA ARG A 351 -18.13 7.96 26.27
C ARG A 351 -18.50 7.07 25.10
N TYR A 352 -19.76 7.13 24.74
CA TYR A 352 -20.35 6.33 23.69
C TYR A 352 -21.02 7.24 22.69
N ILE A 353 -20.83 6.92 21.42
CA ILE A 353 -21.41 7.67 20.32
C ILE A 353 -21.95 6.68 19.29
N GLY A 354 -23.18 6.91 18.85
CA GLY A 354 -23.84 6.07 17.87
C GLY A 354 -24.86 6.87 17.06
N GLY A 355 -25.57 6.19 16.16
CA GLY A 355 -26.60 6.83 15.35
C GLY A 355 -27.63 5.85 14.82
N ASP A 356 -28.57 6.37 14.03
CA ASP A 356 -29.70 5.61 13.47
C ASP A 356 -29.30 4.59 12.39
N ARG A 357 -28.05 4.62 11.91
CA ARG A 357 -27.53 3.67 10.89
C ARG A 357 -26.18 3.08 11.22
N GLY A 358 -25.19 3.92 11.48
CA GLY A 358 -23.84 3.49 11.80
C GLY A 358 -22.83 4.62 11.69
N LEU A 359 -21.84 4.60 12.57
CA LEU A 359 -20.67 5.46 12.53
C LEU A 359 -19.46 4.73 13.08
N GLU A 360 -18.29 5.27 12.80
CA GLU A 360 -17.03 4.75 13.30
C GLU A 360 -16.04 5.89 13.52
N LEU A 361 -15.46 5.96 14.72
CA LEU A 361 -14.26 6.76 15.02
C LEU A 361 -13.02 5.93 14.72
N LYS A 362 -12.08 6.48 13.96
CA LYS A 362 -10.89 5.79 13.43
C LYS A 362 -9.58 6.22 14.08
N ALA A 363 -9.41 7.52 14.35
CA ALA A 363 -8.21 8.06 14.98
C ALA A 363 -8.54 9.15 16.01
N ALA A 364 -7.64 9.35 16.98
CA ALA A 364 -7.73 10.41 17.97
C ALA A 364 -6.38 11.09 18.20
N ALA A 365 -6.43 12.33 18.67
CA ALA A 365 -5.27 13.09 19.12
C ALA A 365 -5.62 13.94 20.35
N GLN A 366 -4.67 14.10 21.26
CA GLN A 366 -4.79 15.07 22.35
C GLN A 366 -4.33 16.45 21.86
N LEU A 367 -5.17 17.46 22.03
CA LEU A 367 -4.86 18.85 21.75
C LEU A 367 -4.14 19.50 22.94
N LYS A 368 -3.56 20.68 22.70
CA LYS A 368 -2.79 21.44 23.69
C LYS A 368 -3.59 21.85 24.93
N ASP A 369 -4.91 21.96 24.81
CA ASP A 369 -5.82 22.25 25.91
C ASP A 369 -6.19 21.00 26.75
N GLY A 370 -5.58 19.84 26.45
CA GLY A 370 -5.86 18.57 27.10
C GLY A 370 -7.08 17.83 26.55
N GLY A 371 -7.88 18.48 25.69
CA GLY A 371 -9.02 17.87 25.02
C GLY A 371 -8.61 16.83 23.99
N ILE A 372 -9.53 15.92 23.68
CA ILE A 372 -9.32 14.83 22.73
C ILE A 372 -10.18 15.10 21.49
N VAL A 373 -9.52 15.23 20.34
CA VAL A 373 -10.22 15.25 19.03
C VAL A 373 -10.20 13.83 18.45
N CYS A 374 -11.35 13.37 17.99
CA CYS A 374 -11.54 12.09 17.31
C CYS A 374 -12.09 12.34 15.91
N VAL A 375 -11.65 11.53 14.95
CA VAL A 375 -12.11 11.61 13.56
C VAL A 375 -12.59 10.26 13.06
N GLY A 376 -13.44 10.27 12.04
CA GLY A 376 -14.02 9.07 11.48
C GLY A 376 -15.02 9.36 10.38
N TYR A 377 -16.06 8.54 10.31
CA TYR A 377 -17.18 8.74 9.39
C TYR A 377 -18.52 8.31 9.99
N THR A 378 -19.60 8.76 9.37
CA THR A 378 -20.97 8.41 9.73
C THR A 378 -21.82 8.19 8.47
N THR A 379 -22.75 7.24 8.55
CA THR A 379 -23.87 7.08 7.59
C THR A 379 -25.20 7.51 8.20
N SER A 380 -25.16 7.94 9.46
CA SER A 380 -26.32 8.25 10.30
C SER A 380 -26.81 9.67 10.05
N LYS A 381 -28.13 9.84 10.03
CA LYS A 381 -28.78 11.16 9.97
C LYS A 381 -28.87 11.79 11.33
N VAL A 382 -28.98 10.97 12.36
CA VAL A 382 -29.01 11.41 13.75
C VAL A 382 -27.86 10.74 14.45
N ILE A 383 -26.96 11.55 15.01
CA ILE A 383 -25.87 11.10 15.87
C ILE A 383 -26.24 11.44 17.30
N SER A 384 -26.07 10.50 18.21
CA SER A 384 -26.39 10.72 19.61
C SER A 384 -25.43 10.02 20.55
N THR A 385 -25.43 10.52 21.77
CA THR A 385 -24.71 10.01 22.93
C THR A 385 -25.75 9.65 24.00
N PRO A 386 -25.40 8.88 25.05
CA PRO A 386 -26.31 8.67 26.17
C PRO A 386 -26.75 9.98 26.84
N ASP A 387 -25.91 11.02 26.74
CA ASP A 387 -26.12 12.33 27.34
C ASP A 387 -26.99 13.27 26.48
N GLY A 388 -27.35 12.85 25.25
CA GLY A 388 -28.22 13.60 24.35
C GLY A 388 -27.89 13.44 22.86
N ASN A 389 -28.78 13.96 22.01
CA ASN A 389 -28.53 14.03 20.56
C ASN A 389 -27.52 15.13 20.26
N LEU A 390 -26.63 14.87 19.31
CA LEU A 390 -25.77 15.89 18.73
C LEU A 390 -26.58 16.68 17.71
N ASP A 391 -26.40 18.00 17.64
CA ASP A 391 -26.94 18.83 16.56
C ASP A 391 -26.10 18.65 15.28
N VAL A 392 -25.91 17.39 14.89
CA VAL A 392 -25.07 16.97 13.78
C VAL A 392 -25.85 15.97 12.98
N THR A 393 -26.10 16.29 11.71
CA THR A 393 -26.88 15.46 10.79
C THR A 393 -26.04 15.05 9.60
N GLY A 394 -26.07 13.75 9.27
CA GLY A 394 -25.47 13.24 8.05
C GLY A 394 -26.37 13.45 6.81
N THR A 395 -25.81 13.27 5.63
CA THR A 395 -26.55 13.28 4.36
C THR A 395 -27.41 12.02 4.21
N LYS A 396 -28.50 12.12 3.44
CA LYS A 396 -29.53 11.06 3.38
C LYS A 396 -29.00 9.72 2.84
N ASN A 397 -27.98 9.76 1.97
CA ASN A 397 -27.48 8.63 1.19
C ASN A 397 -25.92 8.59 1.08
N GLY A 398 -25.19 9.41 1.83
CA GLY A 398 -23.73 9.49 1.79
C GLY A 398 -23.07 8.93 3.04
N VAL A 399 -21.76 8.68 2.93
CA VAL A 399 -20.85 8.54 4.06
C VAL A 399 -20.29 9.94 4.29
N ASP A 400 -20.41 10.49 5.49
CA ASP A 400 -19.90 11.83 5.80
C ASP A 400 -18.72 11.71 6.76
N GLY A 401 -17.72 12.58 6.63
CA GLY A 401 -16.64 12.70 7.60
C GLY A 401 -17.21 13.15 8.95
N LEU A 402 -16.69 12.61 10.04
CA LEU A 402 -17.11 12.96 11.40
C LEU A 402 -15.90 13.45 12.21
N ILE A 403 -16.04 14.57 12.90
CA ILE A 403 -15.08 15.09 13.86
C ILE A 403 -15.80 15.33 15.18
N VAL A 404 -15.24 14.83 16.28
CA VAL A 404 -15.80 14.96 17.63
C VAL A 404 -14.70 15.42 18.57
N LYS A 405 -14.98 16.41 19.41
CA LYS A 405 -14.07 16.85 20.46
C LYS A 405 -14.69 16.61 21.83
N TYR A 406 -13.90 16.01 22.71
CA TYR A 406 -14.16 15.91 24.14
C TYR A 406 -13.16 16.77 24.89
N SER A 407 -13.58 17.36 26.00
CA SER A 407 -12.69 17.97 26.98
C SER A 407 -11.84 16.91 27.70
N GLU A 408 -10.83 17.34 28.46
CA GLU A 408 -9.95 16.45 29.23
C GLU A 408 -10.71 15.55 30.25
N ASN A 409 -11.80 16.07 30.82
CA ASN A 409 -12.68 15.32 31.73
C ASN A 409 -13.73 14.46 31.01
N GLY A 410 -13.66 14.38 29.68
CA GLY A 410 -14.52 13.56 28.83
C GLY A 410 -15.89 14.18 28.57
N SER A 411 -16.17 15.42 28.95
CA SER A 411 -17.38 16.11 28.50
C SER A 411 -17.31 16.34 26.99
N LEU A 412 -18.43 16.18 26.29
CA LEU A 412 -18.49 16.53 24.87
C LEU A 412 -18.42 18.04 24.72
N ASP A 413 -17.43 18.53 23.98
CA ASP A 413 -17.31 19.96 23.64
C ASP A 413 -18.12 20.28 22.39
N TRP A 414 -17.84 19.58 21.30
CA TRP A 414 -18.54 19.74 20.03
C TRP A 414 -18.39 18.51 19.13
N ALA A 415 -19.26 18.41 18.14
CA ALA A 415 -19.13 17.48 17.03
C ALA A 415 -19.57 18.15 15.74
N LYS A 416 -19.04 17.71 14.60
CA LYS A 416 -19.47 18.17 13.28
C LYS A 416 -19.29 17.09 12.22
N THR A 417 -20.15 17.11 11.22
CA THR A 417 -19.96 16.40 9.96
C THR A 417 -19.22 17.28 8.97
N VAL A 418 -18.33 16.69 8.17
CA VAL A 418 -17.70 17.31 7.01
C VAL A 418 -18.15 16.53 5.78
N LYS A 419 -18.86 17.18 4.86
CA LYS A 419 -19.67 16.49 3.86
C LYS A 419 -19.80 17.25 2.54
N GLY A 420 -19.90 16.49 1.46
CA GLY A 420 -20.44 16.95 0.18
C GLY A 420 -21.59 16.08 -0.31
N SER A 421 -21.73 15.95 -1.62
CA SER A 421 -22.78 15.15 -2.25
C SER A 421 -22.49 13.64 -2.28
N LYS A 422 -21.25 13.21 -1.99
CA LYS A 422 -20.78 11.82 -2.07
C LYS A 422 -20.07 11.36 -0.79
N GLY A 423 -19.37 10.22 -0.85
CA GLY A 423 -18.74 9.57 0.28
C GLY A 423 -17.43 10.24 0.73
N ASP A 424 -17.36 10.58 2.01
CA ASP A 424 -16.26 11.31 2.65
C ASP A 424 -15.90 10.62 3.99
N SER A 425 -14.61 10.47 4.27
CA SER A 425 -14.17 9.81 5.52
C SER A 425 -12.79 10.27 5.95
N PHE A 426 -12.60 10.42 7.27
CA PHE A 426 -11.29 10.65 7.88
C PHE A 426 -10.81 9.41 8.62
N VAL A 427 -9.52 9.13 8.51
CA VAL A 427 -8.90 7.95 9.13
C VAL A 427 -7.68 8.30 9.99
N SER A 428 -7.17 9.54 9.89
CA SER A 428 -6.01 9.99 10.65
C SER A 428 -6.21 11.40 11.19
N VAL A 429 -5.65 11.68 12.37
CA VAL A 429 -5.64 13.00 12.98
C VAL A 429 -4.38 13.19 13.82
N CYS A 430 -3.81 14.39 13.81
CA CYS A 430 -2.74 14.78 14.73
C CYS A 430 -2.92 16.22 15.21
N ALA A 431 -2.44 16.51 16.42
CA ALA A 431 -2.35 17.87 16.93
C ALA A 431 -1.17 18.60 16.28
N THR A 432 -1.25 19.92 16.18
CA THR A 432 -0.13 20.76 15.74
C THR A 432 0.54 21.44 16.96
N PRO A 433 1.83 21.83 16.86
CA PRO A 433 2.53 22.50 17.97
C PRO A 433 1.88 23.82 18.43
N ASP A 434 1.18 24.51 17.54
CA ASP A 434 0.45 25.75 17.81
C ASP A 434 -0.96 25.53 18.38
N GLY A 435 -1.40 24.28 18.53
CA GLY A 435 -2.64 23.89 19.23
C GLY A 435 -3.83 23.57 18.32
N ASP A 436 -3.68 23.76 17.01
CA ASP A 436 -4.62 23.31 15.97
C ASP A 436 -4.54 21.78 15.76
N PHE A 437 -5.25 21.27 14.77
CA PHE A 437 -5.15 19.87 14.37
C PHE A 437 -5.27 19.67 12.86
N ILE A 438 -4.72 18.56 12.38
CA ILE A 438 -4.75 18.15 10.97
C ILE A 438 -5.44 16.80 10.87
N VAL A 439 -6.36 16.67 9.91
CA VAL A 439 -7.06 15.41 9.61
C VAL A 439 -6.70 14.93 8.21
N GLY A 440 -6.57 13.62 8.06
CA GLY A 440 -6.29 12.92 6.81
C GLY A 440 -7.40 11.92 6.48
N GLY A 441 -7.71 11.80 5.19
CA GLY A 441 -8.64 10.78 4.69
C GLY A 441 -8.89 10.85 3.20
N LYS A 442 -10.12 10.57 2.79
CA LYS A 442 -10.57 10.60 1.39
C LYS A 442 -11.93 11.29 1.22
N THR A 443 -12.16 11.79 0.02
CA THR A 443 -13.43 12.36 -0.43
C THR A 443 -13.75 11.93 -1.86
N GLU A 444 -15.01 11.65 -2.14
CA GLU A 444 -15.55 11.52 -3.50
C GLU A 444 -16.29 12.80 -3.93
N SER A 445 -16.46 13.73 -2.98
CA SER A 445 -17.20 14.97 -3.14
C SER A 445 -16.33 16.05 -3.79
N SER A 446 -16.98 16.91 -4.57
CA SER A 446 -16.38 18.11 -5.20
C SER A 446 -17.15 19.39 -4.85
N ASP A 447 -18.02 19.29 -3.86
CA ASP A 447 -18.99 20.30 -3.44
C ASP A 447 -19.16 20.28 -1.91
N GLY A 448 -20.00 21.17 -1.39
CA GLY A 448 -20.20 21.32 0.04
C GLY A 448 -18.91 21.70 0.74
N ASP A 449 -18.54 20.95 1.78
CA ASP A 449 -17.28 21.18 2.47
C ASP A 449 -16.06 20.92 1.58
N PHE A 450 -16.19 20.21 0.45
CA PHE A 450 -15.09 19.83 -0.47
C PHE A 450 -15.12 20.61 -1.79
N GLU A 451 -15.71 21.81 -1.80
CA GLU A 451 -15.67 22.70 -2.96
C GLU A 451 -14.21 22.92 -3.45
N GLY A 452 -14.01 22.79 -4.75
CA GLY A 452 -12.69 22.91 -5.40
C GLY A 452 -11.91 21.60 -5.56
N VAL A 453 -12.37 20.49 -4.97
CA VAL A 453 -11.81 19.15 -5.25
C VAL A 453 -12.26 18.68 -6.63
N LYS A 454 -11.38 17.98 -7.35
CA LYS A 454 -11.70 17.50 -8.70
C LYS A 454 -12.81 16.44 -8.67
N ALA A 455 -13.89 16.68 -9.42
CA ALA A 455 -15.02 15.76 -9.51
C ALA A 455 -14.68 14.44 -10.22
N GLY A 456 -15.39 13.38 -9.85
CA GLY A 456 -15.38 12.09 -10.56
C GLY A 456 -14.38 11.05 -10.04
N PHE A 457 -13.59 11.38 -9.00
CA PHE A 457 -12.52 10.53 -8.47
C PHE A 457 -12.56 10.47 -6.95
N ILE A 458 -11.90 9.48 -6.36
CA ILE A 458 -11.65 9.41 -4.91
C ILE A 458 -10.35 10.19 -4.64
N ALA A 459 -10.45 11.40 -4.10
CA ALA A 459 -9.29 12.21 -3.76
C ALA A 459 -8.81 11.94 -2.33
N ALA A 460 -7.49 11.88 -2.13
CA ALA A 460 -6.90 11.92 -0.81
C ALA A 460 -6.93 13.38 -0.30
N VAL A 461 -7.36 13.58 0.95
CA VAL A 461 -7.50 14.93 1.52
C VAL A 461 -6.75 15.07 2.84
N LEU A 462 -6.08 16.20 2.98
CA LEU A 462 -5.43 16.64 4.20
C LEU A 462 -5.96 18.02 4.55
N THR A 463 -6.60 18.17 5.72
CA THR A 463 -7.21 19.45 6.13
C THR A 463 -6.72 19.85 7.51
N ARG A 464 -6.24 21.07 7.65
CA ARG A 464 -5.91 21.67 8.93
C ARG A 464 -7.07 22.51 9.44
N TYR A 465 -7.47 22.28 10.68
CA TYR A 465 -8.52 23.03 11.36
C TYR A 465 -7.95 23.82 12.54
N SER A 466 -8.60 24.92 12.87
CA SER A 466 -8.42 25.58 14.17
C SER A 466 -8.77 24.62 15.32
N SER A 467 -8.17 24.82 16.49
CA SER A 467 -8.42 24.00 17.70
C SER A 467 -9.90 23.85 18.14
N ASP A 468 -10.77 24.78 17.74
CA ASP A 468 -12.22 24.77 17.96
C ASP A 468 -13.03 24.05 16.85
N GLY A 469 -12.35 23.57 15.81
CA GLY A 469 -12.92 22.89 14.65
C GLY A 469 -13.75 23.78 13.71
N GLN A 470 -13.78 25.10 13.93
CA GLN A 470 -14.65 26.01 13.18
C GLN A 470 -14.02 26.50 11.88
N THR A 471 -12.71 26.77 11.89
CA THR A 471 -12.00 27.38 10.77
C THR A 471 -11.12 26.34 10.07
N VAL A 472 -11.26 26.20 8.76
CA VAL A 472 -10.27 25.49 7.93
C VAL A 472 -9.12 26.45 7.66
N GLN A 473 -7.93 26.14 8.17
CA GLN A 473 -6.72 26.93 7.93
C GLN A 473 -6.22 26.74 6.50
N TRP A 474 -6.24 25.49 6.03
CA TRP A 474 -5.96 25.11 4.66
C TRP A 474 -6.45 23.68 4.40
N ARG A 475 -6.61 23.35 3.12
CA ARG A 475 -6.86 22.00 2.64
C ARG A 475 -5.99 21.70 1.42
N LEU A 476 -5.43 20.50 1.40
CA LEU A 476 -4.83 19.90 0.22
C LEU A 476 -5.68 18.71 -0.23
N ALA A 477 -5.84 18.58 -1.54
CA ALA A 477 -6.53 17.47 -2.17
C ALA A 477 -5.66 16.91 -3.29
N PHE A 478 -5.41 15.61 -3.23
CA PHE A 478 -4.55 14.89 -4.16
C PHE A 478 -5.43 13.90 -4.93
N SER A 479 -5.60 14.15 -6.23
CA SER A 479 -6.51 13.38 -7.08
C SER A 479 -5.75 12.65 -8.18
N GLY A 480 -6.03 11.35 -8.28
CA GLY A 480 -5.74 10.48 -9.42
C GLY A 480 -7.01 9.80 -9.91
N SER A 481 -6.95 9.05 -11.01
CA SER A 481 -8.13 8.38 -11.59
C SER A 481 -8.69 7.24 -10.76
N LYS A 482 -7.92 6.71 -9.80
CA LYS A 482 -8.26 5.54 -8.99
C LYS A 482 -8.37 5.91 -7.51
N PHE A 483 -8.30 4.91 -6.64
CA PHE A 483 -8.36 5.08 -5.19
C PHE A 483 -7.14 5.85 -4.66
N ASN A 484 -7.38 6.86 -3.82
CA ASN A 484 -6.35 7.62 -3.11
C ASN A 484 -6.85 7.92 -1.68
N ARG A 485 -6.01 7.76 -0.65
CA ARG A 485 -6.38 8.10 0.73
C ARG A 485 -5.15 8.53 1.54
N ILE A 486 -5.29 9.59 2.33
CA ILE A 486 -4.30 9.87 3.40
C ILE A 486 -4.59 8.94 4.57
N ASP A 487 -3.65 8.06 4.90
CA ASP A 487 -3.77 7.05 5.95
C ASP A 487 -3.11 7.45 7.27
N ALA A 488 -2.04 8.26 7.21
CA ALA A 488 -1.34 8.70 8.40
C ALA A 488 -0.92 10.18 8.28
N VAL A 489 -0.97 10.90 9.39
CA VAL A 489 -0.44 12.26 9.51
C VAL A 489 0.30 12.44 10.85
N ALA A 490 1.45 13.10 10.81
CA ALA A 490 2.23 13.46 11.99
C ALA A 490 2.83 14.86 11.83
N THR A 491 3.02 15.58 12.93
CA THR A 491 3.62 16.92 12.92
C THR A 491 4.95 16.90 13.65
N THR A 492 5.88 17.70 13.16
CA THR A 492 7.16 17.91 13.81
C THR A 492 7.11 19.15 14.71
N PRO A 493 7.90 19.21 15.79
CA PRO A 493 7.97 20.40 16.64
C PRO A 493 8.44 21.68 15.91
N ASP A 494 9.23 21.54 14.86
CA ASP A 494 9.77 22.63 14.04
C ASP A 494 8.82 23.12 12.93
N GLY A 495 7.59 22.60 12.87
CA GLY A 495 6.53 23.15 12.03
C GLY A 495 6.44 22.52 10.63
N TYR A 496 6.64 21.20 10.55
CA TYR A 496 6.34 20.41 9.36
C TYR A 496 5.23 19.40 9.63
N VAL A 497 4.63 18.95 8.54
CA VAL A 497 3.59 17.92 8.48
C VAL A 497 4.13 16.81 7.59
N TYR A 498 4.20 15.61 8.13
CA TYR A 498 4.40 14.40 7.36
C TYR A 498 3.05 13.71 7.15
N ALA A 499 2.82 13.19 5.95
CA ALA A 499 1.63 12.41 5.64
C ALA A 499 1.97 11.20 4.76
N ILE A 500 1.20 10.13 4.92
CA ILE A 500 1.24 8.95 4.05
C ILE A 500 -0.04 8.92 3.22
N CYS A 501 0.13 8.82 1.90
CA CYS A 501 -0.96 8.61 0.96
C CYS A 501 -0.82 7.25 0.28
N ASN A 502 -1.78 6.35 0.46
CA ASN A 502 -1.87 5.14 -0.37
C ASN A 502 -2.68 5.44 -1.64
N THR A 503 -2.22 4.94 -2.78
CA THR A 503 -2.75 5.27 -4.10
C THR A 503 -2.64 4.09 -5.05
N CYS A 504 -3.68 3.87 -5.85
CA CYS A 504 -3.61 2.98 -7.02
C CYS A 504 -3.40 3.76 -8.33
N SER A 505 -3.32 5.10 -8.24
CA SER A 505 -3.31 6.02 -9.38
C SER A 505 -1.89 6.30 -9.87
N ASN A 506 -1.75 6.40 -11.19
CA ASN A 506 -0.50 6.74 -11.89
C ASN A 506 -0.70 7.90 -12.89
N ASP A 507 -1.69 8.75 -12.62
CA ASP A 507 -2.10 9.86 -13.46
C ASP A 507 -2.47 11.09 -12.62
N LEU A 508 -2.68 12.23 -13.31
CA LEU A 508 -2.98 13.51 -12.69
C LEU A 508 -1.90 13.93 -11.68
N PHE A 509 -2.24 14.09 -10.40
CA PHE A 509 -1.24 14.38 -9.37
C PHE A 509 -0.18 13.27 -9.28
N PHE A 510 -0.54 12.04 -9.66
CA PHE A 510 0.30 10.86 -9.58
C PHE A 510 1.05 10.50 -10.88
N SER A 511 1.09 11.40 -11.87
CA SER A 511 1.72 11.13 -13.18
C SER A 511 3.24 10.98 -13.14
N ASP A 512 3.90 11.67 -12.19
CA ASP A 512 5.36 11.77 -12.16
C ASP A 512 6.01 10.62 -11.36
N TRP A 513 5.19 9.66 -10.90
CA TRP A 513 5.63 8.56 -10.05
C TRP A 513 5.58 7.24 -10.79
N ALA A 514 6.70 6.52 -10.74
CA ALA A 514 6.83 5.18 -11.29
C ALA A 514 6.11 4.17 -10.37
N GLY A 515 4.78 4.18 -10.37
CA GLY A 515 3.98 3.14 -9.71
C GLY A 515 3.97 1.88 -10.56
N TYR A 516 4.56 0.80 -10.05
CA TYR A 516 4.56 -0.53 -10.68
C TYR A 516 3.80 -1.50 -9.79
N GLY A 517 2.47 -1.48 -9.78
CA GLY A 517 1.75 -2.36 -8.87
C GLY A 517 0.26 -2.10 -8.76
N ASP A 518 -0.39 -2.81 -7.84
CA ASP A 518 -1.82 -2.68 -7.57
C ASP A 518 -2.11 -1.53 -6.57
N ASN A 519 -1.16 -1.20 -5.70
CA ASN A 519 -1.24 -0.12 -4.72
C ASN A 519 0.18 0.34 -4.34
N ASP A 520 0.37 1.66 -4.23
CA ASP A 520 1.65 2.31 -3.92
C ASP A 520 1.49 3.31 -2.76
N THR A 521 2.60 3.65 -2.12
CA THR A 521 2.65 4.67 -1.06
C THR A 521 3.36 5.93 -1.54
N VAL A 522 2.83 7.11 -1.21
CA VAL A 522 3.51 8.40 -1.33
C VAL A 522 3.66 9.03 0.06
N VAL A 523 4.91 9.21 0.48
CA VAL A 523 5.27 10.00 1.67
C VAL A 523 5.35 11.47 1.28
N MET A 524 4.72 12.33 2.06
CA MET A 524 4.62 13.75 1.79
C MET A 524 5.21 14.55 2.94
N LYS A 525 6.01 15.57 2.62
CA LYS A 525 6.40 16.60 3.58
C LYS A 525 5.79 17.93 3.16
N ILE A 526 5.07 18.55 4.08
CA ILE A 526 4.32 19.78 3.88
C ILE A 526 4.68 20.74 5.02
N SER A 527 4.85 22.02 4.71
CA SER A 527 5.05 23.04 5.74
C SER A 527 3.76 23.31 6.53
N MET A 528 3.87 23.80 7.76
CA MET A 528 2.70 24.04 8.63
C MET A 528 1.63 24.98 8.03
N ASN A 529 1.98 25.81 7.05
CA ASN A 529 1.06 26.69 6.32
C ASN A 529 0.39 26.04 5.09
N GLY A 530 0.62 24.75 4.86
CA GLY A 530 -0.01 23.99 3.78
C GLY A 530 0.77 24.03 2.45
N LYS A 531 1.97 24.63 2.39
CA LYS A 531 2.81 24.55 1.19
C LYS A 531 3.54 23.21 1.12
N PRO A 532 3.39 22.42 0.05
CA PRO A 532 4.18 21.20 -0.15
C PRO A 532 5.68 21.50 -0.24
N ILE A 533 6.49 20.60 0.32
CA ILE A 533 7.95 20.67 0.26
C ILE A 533 8.44 19.62 -0.72
N TRP A 534 8.14 18.34 -0.44
CA TRP A 534 8.48 17.23 -1.31
C TRP A 534 7.50 16.07 -1.18
N TYR A 535 7.54 15.19 -2.19
CA TYR A 535 6.81 13.92 -2.23
C TYR A 535 7.80 12.81 -2.58
N LYS A 536 7.62 11.63 -1.99
CA LYS A 536 8.48 10.47 -2.21
C LYS A 536 7.63 9.21 -2.33
N SER A 537 7.69 8.56 -3.48
CA SER A 537 7.04 7.26 -3.68
C SER A 537 7.84 6.14 -3.02
N ILE A 538 7.11 5.24 -2.38
CA ILE A 538 7.56 3.99 -1.77
C ILE A 538 6.71 2.90 -2.43
N TYR A 539 7.36 2.06 -3.21
CA TYR A 539 6.71 1.08 -4.09
C TYR A 539 7.65 -0.08 -4.40
N SER A 540 7.07 -1.17 -4.84
CA SER A 540 7.71 -2.40 -5.30
C SER A 540 7.14 -2.78 -6.67
N SER A 541 7.28 -4.06 -7.09
CA SER A 541 6.59 -4.58 -8.28
C SER A 541 5.19 -5.14 -7.99
N GLY A 542 4.75 -5.15 -6.73
CA GLY A 542 3.52 -5.78 -6.28
C GLY A 542 2.59 -4.84 -5.52
N TYR A 543 2.28 -5.20 -4.27
CA TYR A 543 1.33 -4.48 -3.43
C TYR A 543 2.05 -3.80 -2.27
N ASP A 544 2.03 -2.47 -2.25
CA ASP A 544 2.67 -1.66 -1.21
C ASP A 544 1.63 -0.84 -0.46
N GLU A 545 1.59 -0.97 0.86
CA GLU A 545 0.66 -0.22 1.70
C GLU A 545 1.32 0.11 3.04
N PHE A 546 1.57 1.39 3.27
CA PHE A 546 2.12 1.89 4.53
C PHE A 546 1.05 2.66 5.31
N LEU A 547 0.95 2.35 6.60
CA LEU A 547 -0.13 2.81 7.48
C LEU A 547 0.40 3.46 8.76
N GLY A 548 1.57 3.02 9.24
CA GLY A 548 2.24 3.63 10.38
C GLY A 548 3.14 4.79 9.97
N LEU A 549 3.13 5.87 10.75
CA LEU A 549 4.00 7.03 10.59
C LEU A 549 4.44 7.57 11.96
N ALA A 550 5.73 7.80 12.13
CA ALA A 550 6.26 8.58 13.25
C ALA A 550 7.31 9.58 12.77
N VAL A 551 7.41 10.70 13.47
CA VAL A 551 8.50 11.66 13.30
C VAL A 551 9.73 11.13 14.02
N ALA A 552 10.86 11.10 13.33
CA ALA A 552 12.13 10.71 13.92
C ALA A 552 12.72 11.88 14.75
N PRO A 553 13.46 11.60 15.85
CA PRO A 553 14.06 12.65 16.67
C PRO A 553 15.03 13.59 15.92
N ASP A 554 15.60 13.12 14.81
CA ASP A 554 16.48 13.88 13.92
C ASP A 554 15.73 14.82 12.95
N GLY A 555 14.40 14.83 12.98
CA GLY A 555 13.54 15.62 12.09
C GLY A 555 13.16 14.93 10.79
N GLY A 556 13.62 13.69 10.56
CA GLY A 556 13.12 12.81 9.50
C GLY A 556 11.79 12.14 9.86
N CYS A 557 11.42 11.10 9.11
CA CYS A 557 10.25 10.29 9.44
C CYS A 557 10.52 8.80 9.27
N VAL A 558 9.72 7.99 9.97
CA VAL A 558 9.71 6.54 9.84
C VAL A 558 8.30 6.10 9.50
N ILE A 559 8.20 5.24 8.47
CA ILE A 559 6.94 4.65 8.03
C ILE A 559 6.97 3.15 8.21
N GLY A 560 5.79 2.54 8.37
CA GLY A 560 5.65 1.10 8.56
C GLY A 560 4.43 0.58 7.80
N GLY A 561 4.61 -0.55 7.14
CA GLY A 561 3.61 -1.09 6.21
C GLY A 561 3.89 -2.51 5.79
N ARG A 562 3.40 -2.84 4.60
CA ARG A 562 3.67 -4.07 3.88
C ARG A 562 4.09 -3.79 2.43
N PHE A 563 4.84 -4.71 1.86
CA PHE A 563 5.21 -4.73 0.45
C PHE A 563 5.12 -6.16 -0.10
N SER A 564 5.05 -6.32 -1.41
CA SER A 564 5.20 -7.62 -2.07
C SER A 564 5.84 -7.48 -3.44
N GLU A 565 6.59 -8.49 -3.86
CA GLU A 565 7.21 -8.50 -5.18
C GLU A 565 6.54 -9.54 -6.09
N ASN A 566 5.93 -9.10 -7.18
CA ASN A 566 5.29 -9.97 -8.18
C ASN A 566 6.21 -10.29 -9.36
N ARG A 567 7.36 -9.62 -9.46
CA ARG A 567 8.37 -9.73 -10.52
C ARG A 567 9.76 -9.54 -9.92
N LEU A 568 10.82 -9.51 -10.74
CA LEU A 568 12.16 -9.09 -10.29
C LEU A 568 12.06 -7.82 -9.43
N ALA A 569 12.87 -7.77 -8.38
CA ALA A 569 12.87 -6.68 -7.42
C ALA A 569 12.98 -5.32 -8.15
N GLN A 570 11.97 -4.47 -7.93
CA GLN A 570 11.80 -3.17 -8.59
C GLN A 570 11.35 -2.10 -7.58
N GLY A 571 11.72 -0.84 -7.83
CA GLY A 571 11.41 0.27 -6.96
C GLY A 571 12.27 0.36 -5.70
N THR A 572 11.60 0.58 -4.57
CA THR A 572 12.22 0.88 -3.27
C THR A 572 12.87 -0.34 -2.64
N PHE A 573 12.41 -1.54 -2.99
CA PHE A 573 12.76 -2.80 -2.34
C PHE A 573 13.69 -3.69 -3.20
N ASN A 574 14.36 -3.13 -4.22
CA ASN A 574 15.22 -3.87 -5.18
C ASN A 574 16.23 -4.84 -4.57
N ASP A 575 16.74 -4.54 -3.38
CA ASP A 575 17.77 -5.31 -2.70
C ASP A 575 17.23 -6.06 -1.46
N ILE A 576 15.89 -6.18 -1.36
CA ILE A 576 15.19 -6.70 -0.20
C ILE A 576 14.29 -7.84 -0.65
N HIS A 577 14.55 -9.03 -0.12
CA HIS A 577 13.78 -10.21 -0.44
C HIS A 577 12.38 -10.16 0.21
N ASN A 578 11.34 -10.39 -0.58
CA ASN A 578 9.99 -10.72 -0.10
C ASN A 578 9.88 -12.25 0.09
N TYR A 579 9.72 -12.71 1.34
CA TYR A 579 9.61 -14.13 1.68
C TYR A 579 8.24 -14.74 1.36
N GLY A 580 7.17 -13.94 1.48
CA GLY A 580 5.80 -14.43 1.49
C GLY A 580 4.86 -13.69 0.56
N ALA A 581 3.55 -13.79 0.88
CA ALA A 581 2.50 -13.12 0.12
C ALA A 581 2.63 -11.59 0.23
N THR A 582 2.94 -11.10 1.43
CA THR A 582 3.35 -9.73 1.71
C THR A 582 4.26 -9.77 2.93
N ASP A 583 5.33 -9.00 2.93
CA ASP A 583 6.18 -8.84 4.11
C ASP A 583 5.99 -7.47 4.74
N ALA A 584 6.12 -7.39 6.07
CA ALA A 584 6.11 -6.11 6.74
C ALA A 584 7.45 -5.38 6.52
N ALA A 585 7.42 -4.06 6.48
CA ALA A 585 8.64 -3.26 6.41
C ALA A 585 8.54 -1.98 7.23
N ILE A 586 9.67 -1.58 7.80
CA ILE A 586 9.88 -0.24 8.37
C ILE A 586 10.88 0.49 7.48
N VAL A 587 10.54 1.70 7.04
CA VAL A 587 11.40 2.54 6.20
C VAL A 587 11.67 3.85 6.93
N LYS A 588 12.94 4.21 7.10
CA LYS A 588 13.33 5.52 7.63
C LYS A 588 13.76 6.45 6.50
N LEU A 589 13.25 7.67 6.53
CA LEU A 589 13.63 8.77 5.64
C LEU A 589 14.39 9.83 6.43
N LYS A 590 15.49 10.33 5.85
CA LYS A 590 16.35 11.34 6.45
C LYS A 590 15.64 12.69 6.60
N PRO A 591 16.07 13.53 7.55
CA PRO A 591 15.72 14.95 7.55
C PRO A 591 16.24 15.66 6.28
N ASP A 592 15.61 16.78 5.93
CA ASP A 592 15.97 17.56 4.73
C ASP A 592 17.43 18.03 4.77
N GLY A 593 18.03 18.16 3.59
CA GLY A 593 19.41 18.66 3.42
C GLY A 593 20.51 17.61 3.58
N VAL A 594 20.16 16.38 4.00
CA VAL A 594 21.10 15.26 4.08
C VAL A 594 20.97 14.37 2.83
N GLY A 595 21.76 14.66 1.80
CA GLY A 595 21.80 13.86 0.57
C GLY A 595 20.62 14.06 -0.40
N GLY A 596 19.67 14.94 -0.07
CA GLY A 596 18.50 15.24 -0.90
C GLY A 596 17.18 15.25 -0.10
N GLU A 597 16.08 15.50 -0.78
CA GLU A 597 14.73 15.44 -0.21
C GLU A 597 14.19 13.99 -0.23
N GLY A 598 13.57 13.54 0.86
CA GLY A 598 12.96 12.20 0.93
C GLY A 598 13.94 11.04 0.73
N VAL A 599 15.21 11.20 1.12
CA VAL A 599 16.23 10.15 1.01
C VAL A 599 15.97 9.07 2.04
N ILE A 600 15.89 7.82 1.57
CA ILE A 600 15.80 6.65 2.44
C ILE A 600 17.14 6.44 3.15
N GLU A 601 17.09 6.32 4.47
CA GLU A 601 18.24 6.04 5.32
C GLU A 601 18.48 4.54 5.45
N TRP A 602 17.43 3.80 5.77
CA TRP A 602 17.44 2.34 5.90
C TRP A 602 16.03 1.76 5.74
N ILE A 603 15.98 0.46 5.49
CA ILE A 603 14.76 -0.34 5.43
C ILE A 603 14.98 -1.60 6.27
N THR A 604 14.00 -1.96 7.09
CA THR A 604 13.99 -3.17 7.91
C THR A 604 12.81 -4.04 7.48
N PRO A 605 13.02 -5.09 6.66
CA PRO A 605 11.98 -6.07 6.37
C PRO A 605 11.74 -6.97 7.60
N ILE A 606 10.48 -7.36 7.82
CA ILE A 606 10.03 -8.26 8.87
C ILE A 606 8.97 -9.16 8.26
N GLY A 607 9.33 -10.39 7.96
CA GLY A 607 8.49 -11.29 7.17
C GLY A 607 8.77 -12.76 7.39
N GLY A 608 7.85 -13.58 6.90
CA GLY A 608 7.94 -15.01 6.73
C GLY A 608 7.18 -15.45 5.48
N LEU A 609 6.93 -16.75 5.32
CA LEU A 609 6.35 -17.30 4.08
C LEU A 609 4.84 -16.99 3.89
N SER A 610 4.22 -16.23 4.78
CA SER A 610 2.79 -15.87 4.73
C SER A 610 2.62 -14.35 4.70
N ALA A 611 1.41 -13.83 4.99
CA ALA A 611 1.16 -12.40 4.98
C ALA A 611 1.54 -11.76 6.31
N ASP A 612 2.39 -10.74 6.24
CA ASP A 612 2.88 -9.95 7.36
C ASP A 612 2.70 -8.45 7.05
N MET A 613 2.28 -7.67 8.05
CA MET A 613 2.10 -6.21 7.90
C MET A 613 2.28 -5.43 9.18
N ILE A 614 2.68 -4.17 9.06
CA ILE A 614 2.66 -3.18 10.15
C ILE A 614 1.47 -2.24 9.98
N LEU A 615 0.75 -1.99 11.07
CA LEU A 615 -0.46 -1.17 11.10
C LEU A 615 -0.25 0.17 11.83
N GLY A 616 0.73 0.25 12.71
CA GLY A 616 1.10 1.48 13.41
C GLY A 616 2.51 1.42 13.95
N LEU A 617 3.12 2.58 14.18
CA LEU A 617 4.43 2.67 14.80
C LEU A 617 4.60 3.96 15.60
N VAL A 618 5.50 3.94 16.58
CA VAL A 618 5.87 5.11 17.38
C VAL A 618 7.38 5.20 17.55
N ALA A 619 7.90 6.43 17.61
CA ALA A 619 9.28 6.68 18.02
C ALA A 619 9.40 6.50 19.54
N VAL A 620 10.44 5.79 19.97
CA VAL A 620 10.77 5.56 21.38
C VAL A 620 12.23 5.95 21.63
N ASN A 621 12.63 5.99 22.90
CA ASN A 621 14.01 6.30 23.26
C ASN A 621 14.95 5.24 22.68
N GLY A 622 15.78 5.63 21.70
CA GLY A 622 16.76 4.77 21.04
C GLY A 622 16.23 3.88 19.92
N GLY A 623 15.04 4.15 19.40
CA GLY A 623 14.51 3.40 18.26
C GLY A 623 13.02 3.62 18.00
N TYR A 624 12.38 2.58 17.48
CA TYR A 624 10.98 2.58 17.05
C TYR A 624 10.31 1.30 17.51
N VAL A 625 9.02 1.39 17.85
CA VAL A 625 8.18 0.21 18.09
C VAL A 625 7.03 0.21 17.11
N ALA A 626 6.89 -0.89 16.37
CA ALA A 626 5.78 -1.12 15.47
C ALA A 626 4.82 -2.17 16.04
N ILE A 627 3.53 -2.00 15.77
CA ILE A 627 2.50 -3.01 15.96
C ILE A 627 2.08 -3.53 14.59
N GLY A 628 2.07 -4.85 14.45
CA GLY A 628 1.74 -5.52 13.21
C GLY A 628 0.98 -6.81 13.43
N GLN A 629 0.67 -7.48 12.33
CA GLN A 629 -0.01 -8.75 12.31
C GLN A 629 0.72 -9.71 11.37
N THR A 630 0.75 -10.98 11.77
CA THR A 630 1.47 -12.04 11.08
C THR A 630 0.59 -13.28 10.94
N ALA A 631 0.58 -13.87 9.74
CA ALA A 631 0.10 -15.23 9.52
C ALA A 631 1.27 -16.24 9.47
N SER A 632 2.50 -15.75 9.58
CA SER A 632 3.74 -16.51 9.43
C SER A 632 4.16 -17.18 10.74
N SER A 633 4.79 -18.35 10.63
CA SER A 633 5.37 -19.09 11.77
C SER A 633 6.83 -19.48 11.53
N ASN A 634 7.48 -18.83 10.56
CA ASN A 634 8.84 -19.12 10.08
C ASN A 634 9.63 -17.82 9.90
N HIS A 635 10.90 -17.92 9.50
CA HIS A 635 11.84 -16.78 9.39
C HIS A 635 11.85 -15.93 10.67
N HIS A 636 11.54 -14.63 10.57
CA HIS A 636 11.49 -13.73 11.72
C HIS A 636 10.48 -14.19 12.79
N PHE A 637 9.44 -14.90 12.39
CA PHE A 637 8.38 -15.39 13.26
C PHE A 637 8.64 -16.81 13.80
N ALA A 638 9.76 -17.45 13.48
CA ALA A 638 10.08 -18.79 14.02
C ALA A 638 10.17 -18.81 15.55
N ALA A 639 10.64 -17.72 16.18
CA ALA A 639 10.74 -17.59 17.63
C ALA A 639 9.43 -17.17 18.32
N ILE A 640 8.48 -16.62 17.55
CA ILE A 640 7.17 -16.17 18.02
C ILE A 640 6.08 -16.64 17.04
N PRO A 641 5.96 -17.96 16.81
CA PRO A 641 5.15 -18.48 15.72
C PRO A 641 3.69 -18.08 15.89
N ASN A 642 3.04 -17.78 14.77
CA ASN A 642 1.58 -17.64 14.72
C ASN A 642 0.92 -18.94 15.24
N LYS A 643 -0.06 -18.75 16.13
CA LYS A 643 -0.80 -19.76 16.90
C LYS A 643 -2.27 -19.84 16.49
N GLY A 644 -2.78 -18.82 15.82
CA GLY A 644 -4.10 -18.75 15.20
C GLY A 644 -4.02 -18.71 13.67
N ALA A 645 -4.99 -18.04 13.02
CA ALA A 645 -4.86 -17.71 11.60
C ALA A 645 -4.12 -16.38 11.36
N LEU A 646 -4.11 -15.50 12.37
CA LEU A 646 -3.50 -14.19 12.33
C LEU A 646 -3.23 -13.75 13.77
N ASP A 647 -2.01 -13.34 14.07
CA ASP A 647 -1.58 -12.95 15.40
C ASP A 647 -0.91 -11.57 15.42
N VAL A 648 -0.93 -10.91 16.58
CA VAL A 648 -0.27 -9.63 16.76
C VAL A 648 1.21 -9.82 17.05
N PHE A 649 2.06 -9.02 16.41
CA PHE A 649 3.44 -8.85 16.83
C PHE A 649 3.76 -7.38 17.17
N LEU A 650 4.69 -7.22 18.10
CA LEU A 650 5.39 -5.97 18.36
C LEU A 650 6.84 -6.13 17.92
N ALA A 651 7.33 -5.19 17.10
CA ALA A 651 8.72 -5.15 16.66
C ALA A 651 9.42 -3.93 17.26
N TYR A 652 10.56 -4.14 17.91
CA TYR A 652 11.47 -3.08 18.31
C TYR A 652 12.64 -3.00 17.33
N VAL A 653 12.80 -1.85 16.70
CA VAL A 653 13.90 -1.56 15.76
C VAL A 653 14.74 -0.42 16.31
N GLY A 654 16.06 -0.62 16.39
CA GLY A 654 17.00 0.40 16.87
C GLY A 654 17.10 1.62 15.93
N GLU A 655 17.75 2.68 16.37
CA GLU A 655 17.97 3.89 15.55
C GLU A 655 18.72 3.56 14.25
N SER A 656 19.60 2.56 14.27
CA SER A 656 20.33 2.08 13.10
C SER A 656 19.52 1.21 12.13
N GLY A 657 18.21 0.98 12.38
CA GLY A 657 17.37 0.11 11.55
C GLY A 657 17.54 -1.38 11.82
N VAL A 658 18.21 -1.77 12.91
CA VAL A 658 18.38 -3.19 13.27
C VAL A 658 17.18 -3.67 14.08
N LEU A 659 16.53 -4.74 13.61
CA LEU A 659 15.50 -5.44 14.37
C LEU A 659 16.12 -6.10 15.61
N ALA A 660 15.75 -5.63 16.80
CA ALA A 660 16.37 -6.05 18.05
C ALA A 660 15.46 -6.87 18.96
N ASP A 661 14.13 -6.79 18.78
CA ASP A 661 13.18 -7.64 19.51
C ASP A 661 11.88 -7.83 18.73
N LEU A 662 11.30 -9.03 18.85
CA LEU A 662 9.97 -9.37 18.36
C LEU A 662 9.18 -10.02 19.49
N LYS A 663 7.93 -9.58 19.68
CA LYS A 663 7.07 -10.10 20.74
C LYS A 663 5.66 -10.34 20.23
N ALA A 664 5.18 -11.57 20.36
CA ALA A 664 3.79 -11.89 20.04
C ALA A 664 2.83 -11.48 21.17
N ILE A 665 1.63 -11.03 20.78
CA ILE A 665 0.42 -10.98 21.60
C ILE A 665 -0.59 -11.88 20.90
N ALA A 666 -0.57 -13.16 21.26
CA ALA A 666 -1.15 -14.24 20.48
C ALA A 666 -1.82 -15.30 21.35
N GLY A 667 -2.80 -15.99 20.79
CA GLY A 667 -3.45 -17.20 21.31
C GLY A 667 -3.95 -18.08 20.16
N SER A 668 -4.84 -19.04 20.42
CA SER A 668 -5.32 -19.97 19.38
C SER A 668 -6.35 -19.36 18.43
N GLY A 669 -6.91 -18.19 18.77
CA GLY A 669 -7.84 -17.44 17.94
C GLY A 669 -7.15 -16.35 17.12
N ASN A 670 -7.92 -15.63 16.31
CA ASN A 670 -7.40 -14.49 15.55
C ASN A 670 -7.23 -13.27 16.46
N ASP A 671 -6.03 -12.71 16.46
CA ASP A 671 -5.63 -11.58 17.27
C ASP A 671 -5.11 -10.45 16.37
N THR A 672 -5.59 -9.23 16.61
CA THR A 672 -5.49 -8.11 15.67
C THR A 672 -5.03 -6.86 16.41
N GLY A 673 -3.78 -6.44 16.19
CA GLY A 673 -3.22 -5.19 16.73
C GLY A 673 -3.55 -4.03 15.80
N LEU A 674 -4.10 -2.93 16.32
CA LEU A 674 -4.70 -1.87 15.50
C LEU A 674 -4.20 -0.47 15.84
N GLY A 675 -3.81 -0.23 17.09
CA GLY A 675 -3.30 1.07 17.53
C GLY A 675 -2.09 0.95 18.43
N ILE A 676 -1.22 1.94 18.38
CA ILE A 676 -0.03 2.05 19.22
C ILE A 676 0.22 3.50 19.62
N ALA A 677 0.68 3.73 20.85
CA ALA A 677 0.98 5.06 21.36
C ALA A 677 2.13 5.05 22.36
N THR A 678 2.80 6.21 22.51
CA THR A 678 3.78 6.47 23.56
C THR A 678 3.77 7.95 23.92
N TYR A 679 4.14 8.27 25.16
CA TYR A 679 4.27 9.65 25.65
C TYR A 679 5.71 9.97 26.13
N ASP A 680 6.35 9.01 26.81
CA ASP A 680 7.66 9.19 27.46
C ASP A 680 8.81 8.49 26.69
N GLY A 681 8.51 7.91 25.52
CA GLY A 681 9.44 7.11 24.72
C GLY A 681 9.96 5.85 25.41
N SER A 682 9.42 5.48 26.58
CA SER A 682 9.86 4.33 27.38
C SER A 682 8.72 3.35 27.64
N SER A 683 7.49 3.82 27.51
CA SER A 683 6.24 3.09 27.69
C SER A 683 5.47 3.08 26.37
N VAL A 684 5.08 1.89 25.93
CA VAL A 684 4.31 1.68 24.70
C VAL A 684 2.97 1.07 25.07
N ILE A 685 1.89 1.68 24.58
CA ILE A 685 0.54 1.16 24.68
C ILE A 685 0.20 0.55 23.33
N ALA A 686 -0.20 -0.71 23.30
CA ALA A 686 -0.68 -1.43 22.13
C ALA A 686 -2.15 -1.80 22.35
N VAL A 687 -3.00 -1.55 21.36
CA VAL A 687 -4.44 -1.83 21.44
C VAL A 687 -4.92 -2.60 20.23
N GLY A 688 -5.99 -3.37 20.43
CA GLY A 688 -6.53 -4.18 19.36
C GLY A 688 -7.74 -4.99 19.79
N ALA A 689 -7.88 -6.14 19.16
CA ALA A 689 -8.95 -7.09 19.40
C ALA A 689 -8.41 -8.54 19.40
N THR A 690 -9.04 -9.41 20.17
CA THR A 690 -8.66 -10.81 20.32
C THR A 690 -9.88 -11.71 20.24
N ARG A 691 -9.73 -12.87 19.58
CA ARG A 691 -10.67 -14.00 19.72
C ARG A 691 -10.14 -15.09 20.65
N SER A 692 -8.92 -14.93 21.15
CA SER A 692 -8.26 -15.87 22.03
C SER A 692 -8.70 -15.71 23.48
N ASN A 693 -8.73 -16.82 24.22
CA ASN A 693 -8.87 -16.85 25.68
C ASN A 693 -7.75 -17.67 26.36
N ASP A 694 -6.72 -17.98 25.58
CA ASP A 694 -5.52 -18.72 25.93
C ASP A 694 -4.27 -17.92 25.47
N GLY A 695 -3.10 -18.56 25.54
CA GLY A 695 -1.84 -17.90 25.18
C GLY A 695 -1.63 -16.63 26.02
N SER A 696 -1.46 -15.50 25.33
CA SER A 696 -1.27 -14.18 25.98
C SER A 696 -2.51 -13.71 26.73
N PHE A 697 -3.68 -14.22 26.36
CA PHE A 697 -4.99 -13.82 26.88
C PHE A 697 -5.53 -14.80 27.95
N ALA A 698 -4.74 -15.81 28.32
CA ALA A 698 -5.13 -16.82 29.31
C ALA A 698 -5.51 -16.18 30.65
N GLY A 699 -6.74 -16.44 31.10
CA GLY A 699 -7.26 -15.99 32.39
C GLY A 699 -7.70 -14.52 32.45
N LEU A 700 -7.58 -13.75 31.37
CA LEU A 700 -8.06 -12.37 31.32
C LEU A 700 -9.60 -12.30 31.27
N GLN A 701 -10.17 -11.24 31.82
CA GLN A 701 -11.61 -11.00 31.83
C GLN A 701 -11.93 -9.57 31.38
N PRO A 702 -12.97 -9.39 30.54
CA PRO A 702 -13.82 -10.43 29.96
C PRO A 702 -13.05 -11.32 28.95
N ALA A 703 -13.31 -12.62 28.99
CA ALA A 703 -12.70 -13.57 28.06
C ALA A 703 -13.48 -13.63 26.74
N SER A 704 -12.75 -13.82 25.63
CA SER A 704 -13.39 -14.13 24.34
C SER A 704 -14.14 -15.46 24.39
N SER A 705 -15.30 -15.51 23.73
CA SER A 705 -16.06 -16.74 23.47
C SER A 705 -15.50 -17.54 22.28
N GLY A 706 -14.46 -17.05 21.61
CA GLY A 706 -13.91 -17.58 20.35
C GLY A 706 -14.68 -17.13 19.10
N SER A 707 -15.97 -16.80 19.24
CA SER A 707 -16.84 -16.38 18.13
C SER A 707 -16.94 -14.87 17.95
N ALA A 708 -16.70 -14.09 19.00
CA ALA A 708 -16.74 -12.64 18.99
C ALA A 708 -15.42 -12.07 19.51
N ASN A 709 -15.00 -10.94 18.95
CA ASN A 709 -13.81 -10.25 19.40
C ASN A 709 -14.05 -9.57 20.76
N VAL A 710 -13.08 -9.62 21.64
CA VAL A 710 -12.98 -8.72 22.81
C VAL A 710 -11.81 -7.77 22.57
N SER A 711 -11.91 -6.52 23.03
CA SER A 711 -10.81 -5.57 22.86
C SER A 711 -9.67 -5.89 23.84
N PHE A 712 -8.44 -5.46 23.53
CA PHE A 712 -7.33 -5.53 24.49
C PHE A 712 -6.54 -4.23 24.54
N VAL A 713 -5.89 -4.02 25.69
CA VAL A 713 -4.85 -3.00 25.90
C VAL A 713 -3.65 -3.67 26.56
N GLY A 714 -2.50 -3.58 25.92
CA GLY A 714 -1.22 -4.02 26.45
C GLY A 714 -0.29 -2.84 26.70
N VAL A 715 0.40 -2.84 27.84
CA VAL A 715 1.44 -1.86 28.18
C VAL A 715 2.79 -2.55 28.19
N PHE A 716 3.75 -1.99 27.47
CA PHE A 716 5.10 -2.52 27.30
C PHE A 716 6.13 -1.46 27.70
N LYS A 717 7.25 -1.91 28.27
CA LYS A 717 8.39 -1.06 28.63
C LYS A 717 9.57 -1.38 27.73
N VAL A 718 10.21 -0.34 27.22
CA VAL A 718 11.48 -0.43 26.48
C VAL A 718 12.61 -0.42 27.49
N ASN A 719 13.19 -1.59 27.75
CA ASN A 719 14.27 -1.76 28.73
C ASN A 719 15.61 -1.94 28.02
N SER A 720 16.70 -1.44 28.63
CA SER A 720 18.05 -1.89 28.30
C SER A 720 18.26 -3.31 28.82
N LYS A 721 18.64 -4.27 27.96
CA LYS A 721 19.09 -5.62 28.35
C LYS A 721 20.52 -5.59 28.89
#